data_AF-W7HSW3-F1
#
_entry.id   AF-W7HSW3-F1
#
_cell.length_a   1.000
_cell.length_b   1.000
_cell.length_c   1.000
_cell.angle_alpha   90.00
_cell.angle_beta   90.00
_cell.angle_gamma   90.00
#
_symmetry.space_group_name_H-M   'P 1'
#
loop_
_entity.id
_entity.type
_entity.pdbx_description
1 polymer ?
#
loop_
_entity_poly.entity_id
_entity_poly.type
_entity_poly.pdbx_seq_one_letter_code
_entity_poly.pdbx_strand_id
1 'polypeptide(L)'
;MTRKSFFLQGLVSALSLTSTCELASASHSKGAENDAAVEGGLARRAMPAGQRFKGEPEDCAQFYRVQVSGEGCDGIIKNTTPHGYRLTKSTILSYNPGISSSCAGLKRGDWICVKTGSSPAAPAVKAQGGKSDPVLVPASAAKDSTDDDEGNDDDGKKASAKKGAKAGTDDDNESTGSTKKSTKKPTTRKAAPKLSLDAKVTFKKNPKVVSGLLKYAIVGADSKTCVNRMEITDLQDNHPDTFNLLVLALAEMHAAKATDPWSYFQLSGIHGAPYTPWPLKSLSTAFDYDDKNSTLGYCVHRSVIFGHWHRPYMLALEQAVYANGKKIVQRFKGPSRKKYLDALELLRWPYWDWANKETQSHLPKCAKEPTIKVMQPNAKGVAVSREIDNPFYTYVFKGKENEFLTAPFNTQKGILSQTNRRPKNALGKSNEEAADNAMHSGYSTRRKQTYNALISEKGFNAFGNDLENLHNDVHVQVGGNGILSYISLAAYEPLFWLHHNNIDRMLAMWQAANPGEENYLNASDAAATYQRPVDLSDVDAEEDEDAEEDPDSVQNDSLHKDSMDTPLYPWMHKNGQWWSSRDIQDASDIWKFKYGYPEVPCSYIKKTPEQLDTFVTEKINELYMDKPLKGSTKSKKGKNSERGAAALQTMEWDVNILIDQSELCGTFIIYLFLGQPPADPKDWDNCKTKVGTLSLLGAPKRKRISRVEAATVPLTPALRKMGVNGTDAEVSAYLKEKLVWRCWNVNGADGVAKEIEIKSLKTLKIAVTETKVTLPVDNAHKPKVGAAHLMPEVTKDKKGGAKNEQELAEPKKLNGKTSPLRKDLLPIASQERMKKKAEWRKWKTWKTWKEAKLKKEAEKLAAQNKKPSR
;
A
#
# COMPACT_ATOMS: atom_id res chain seq x y z
N MET A 1 -41.03 -24.93 16.02
CA MET A 1 -42.16 -24.39 16.80
C MET A 1 -41.54 -23.78 18.05
N THR A 2 -41.85 -22.57 18.53
CA THR A 2 -42.95 -21.63 18.21
C THR A 2 -42.47 -20.16 18.42
N ARG A 3 -43.17 -19.18 17.85
CA ARG A 3 -42.87 -17.72 17.94
C ARG A 3 -43.71 -17.03 19.04
N LYS A 4 -43.36 -15.75 19.31
CA LYS A 4 -44.11 -14.66 20.02
C LYS A 4 -43.86 -14.62 21.54
N SER A 5 -43.67 -13.46 22.18
CA SER A 5 -44.41 -12.20 22.02
C SER A 5 -43.58 -10.89 22.17
N PHE A 6 -44.27 -9.75 22.07
CA PHE A 6 -43.79 -8.35 22.05
C PHE A 6 -44.39 -7.53 23.23
N PHE A 7 -44.14 -6.20 23.25
CA PHE A 7 -44.67 -5.11 24.14
C PHE A 7 -43.81 -4.78 25.39
N LEU A 8 -43.68 -3.51 25.86
CA LEU A 8 -43.71 -2.18 25.21
C LEU A 8 -43.17 -1.09 26.19
N GLN A 9 -42.56 -0.03 25.64
CA GLN A 9 -42.35 1.35 26.16
C GLN A 9 -42.40 1.71 27.66
N GLY A 10 -41.40 2.49 28.09
CA GLY A 10 -41.47 3.48 29.18
C GLY A 10 -40.59 4.69 28.85
N LEU A 11 -41.10 5.91 29.06
CA LEU A 11 -40.48 7.19 28.67
C LEU A 11 -40.24 8.05 29.94
N VAL A 12 -39.63 9.23 29.76
CA VAL A 12 -39.46 10.33 30.73
C VAL A 12 -38.24 10.25 31.67
N SER A 13 -37.20 11.04 31.35
CA SER A 13 -36.83 12.23 32.16
C SER A 13 -35.64 12.97 31.54
N ALA A 14 -35.82 14.26 31.30
CA ALA A 14 -34.74 15.21 31.07
C ALA A 14 -34.62 16.09 32.32
N LEU A 15 -33.40 16.37 32.78
CA LEU A 15 -33.14 17.50 33.67
C LEU A 15 -31.71 18.00 33.47
N SER A 16 -31.59 19.32 33.44
CA SER A 16 -30.39 20.09 33.16
C SER A 16 -29.40 20.11 34.32
N LEU A 17 -28.11 20.23 34.02
CA LEU A 17 -27.17 20.98 34.85
C LEU A 17 -26.18 21.74 33.95
N THR A 18 -26.40 23.05 33.84
CA THR A 18 -25.41 24.02 33.38
C THR A 18 -24.40 24.27 34.50
N SER A 19 -23.11 24.32 34.18
CA SER A 19 -22.15 25.02 35.02
C SER A 19 -21.08 25.70 34.17
N THR A 20 -20.50 26.75 34.72
CA THR A 20 -19.89 27.87 33.99
C THR A 20 -18.39 27.76 33.79
N CYS A 21 -17.91 28.60 32.86
CA CYS A 21 -16.51 28.86 32.57
C CYS A 21 -15.73 29.33 33.81
N GLU A 22 -14.53 28.76 34.04
CA GLU A 22 -13.44 29.45 34.72
C GLU A 22 -12.18 29.43 33.83
N LEU A 23 -11.66 30.62 33.56
CA LEU A 23 -10.41 30.85 32.85
C LEU A 23 -9.27 30.92 33.88
N ALA A 24 -8.37 29.93 33.87
CA ALA A 24 -7.12 29.99 34.63
C ALA A 24 -5.95 30.22 33.68
N SER A 25 -5.51 31.49 33.57
CA SER A 25 -4.28 31.86 32.89
C SER A 25 -3.05 31.50 33.74
N ALA A 26 -2.11 30.73 33.18
CA ALA A 26 -0.79 30.52 33.78
C ALA A 26 0.32 30.74 32.74
N SER A 27 1.37 31.44 33.15
CA SER A 27 2.41 32.03 32.30
C SER A 27 3.52 31.05 31.88
N HIS A 28 4.24 31.42 30.81
CA HIS A 28 5.40 30.70 30.29
C HIS A 28 6.57 30.58 31.30
N SER A 29 7.36 29.53 31.17
CA SER A 29 8.82 29.58 31.37
C SER A 29 9.53 28.84 30.23
N LYS A 30 10.70 29.35 29.83
CA LYS A 30 11.35 29.07 28.54
C LYS A 30 12.23 27.82 28.54
N GLY A 31 12.32 27.18 27.38
CA GLY A 31 13.36 26.23 27.00
C GLY A 31 13.31 26.03 25.49
N ALA A 32 14.04 26.85 24.73
CA ALA A 32 13.91 26.95 23.28
C ALA A 32 15.22 26.60 22.56
N GLU A 33 15.13 25.66 21.61
CA GLU A 33 16.04 25.58 20.46
C GLU A 33 15.21 25.91 19.20
N ASN A 34 15.74 26.77 18.34
CA ASN A 34 14.96 27.44 17.30
C ASN A 34 15.15 26.77 15.93
N ASP A 35 14.13 26.05 15.45
CA ASP A 35 13.95 25.83 14.01
C ASP A 35 13.30 27.07 13.38
N ALA A 36 14.07 27.85 12.63
CA ALA A 36 13.54 29.01 11.90
C ALA A 36 12.67 28.54 10.71
N ALA A 37 11.42 28.99 10.66
CA ALA A 37 10.49 28.62 9.60
C ALA A 37 11.00 29.05 8.20
N VAL A 38 11.16 28.09 7.30
CA VAL A 38 11.58 28.32 5.90
C VAL A 38 10.34 28.36 5.00
N GLU A 39 9.82 29.55 4.75
CA GLU A 39 8.68 29.75 3.85
C GLU A 39 9.18 30.01 2.41
N GLY A 40 8.65 29.29 1.41
CA GLY A 40 9.05 29.46 0.00
C GLY A 40 10.53 29.17 -0.33
N GLY A 41 11.25 28.51 0.58
CA GLY A 41 12.71 28.31 0.45
C GLY A 41 13.55 29.49 0.93
N LEU A 42 12.95 30.53 1.50
CA LEU A 42 13.62 31.73 1.97
C LEU A 42 13.80 31.69 3.49
N ALA A 43 15.02 31.98 3.98
CA ALA A 43 15.32 32.09 5.41
C ALA A 43 16.00 33.41 5.77
N ARG A 44 15.54 34.02 6.88
CA ARG A 44 16.26 35.11 7.56
C ARG A 44 17.34 34.50 8.45
N ARG A 45 18.49 35.18 8.55
CA ARG A 45 19.75 34.63 9.08
C ARG A 45 19.63 33.95 10.46
N ALA A 46 19.63 32.62 10.44
CA ALA A 46 20.28 31.75 11.43
C ALA A 46 20.44 30.36 10.79
N MET A 47 21.67 29.98 10.41
CA MET A 47 21.96 28.66 9.84
C MET A 47 23.25 28.07 10.45
N PRO A 48 23.31 26.74 10.71
CA PRO A 48 24.54 26.07 11.13
C PRO A 48 25.65 26.20 10.07
N ALA A 49 26.92 26.13 10.50
CA ALA A 49 28.11 26.44 9.71
C ALA A 49 28.48 25.41 8.59
N GLY A 50 27.48 24.78 7.96
CA GLY A 50 27.63 23.54 7.19
C GLY A 50 27.79 23.67 5.67
N GLN A 51 27.52 24.82 5.04
CA GLN A 51 27.82 25.10 3.63
C GLN A 51 27.62 26.59 3.33
N ARG A 52 28.70 27.39 3.36
CA ARG A 52 28.73 28.75 2.80
C ARG A 52 29.58 28.73 1.52
N PHE A 53 29.11 29.34 0.44
CA PHE A 53 29.92 29.45 -0.77
C PHE A 53 31.09 30.42 -0.57
N LYS A 54 32.22 30.13 -1.22
CA LYS A 54 33.44 30.93 -1.06
C LYS A 54 33.19 32.38 -1.54
N GLY A 55 33.37 33.35 -0.64
CA GLY A 55 33.19 34.77 -0.91
C GLY A 55 31.74 35.28 -0.80
N GLU A 56 30.82 34.50 -0.23
CA GLU A 56 29.49 34.98 0.16
C GLU A 56 29.59 36.13 1.19
N PRO A 57 28.82 37.23 1.06
CA PRO A 57 28.87 38.38 1.97
C PRO A 57 28.66 38.05 3.45
N GLU A 58 29.47 38.67 4.29
CA GLU A 58 29.34 38.56 5.75
C GLU A 58 28.09 39.25 6.29
N ASP A 59 27.45 40.15 5.53
CA ASP A 59 26.22 40.85 5.88
C ASP A 59 24.94 40.26 5.25
N CYS A 60 24.99 39.06 4.65
CA CYS A 60 23.82 38.45 4.03
C CYS A 60 22.61 38.32 4.98
N ALA A 61 21.55 39.08 4.68
CA ALA A 61 20.33 39.23 5.47
C ALA A 61 19.23 38.22 5.09
N GLN A 62 19.23 37.73 3.84
CA GLN A 62 18.29 36.71 3.37
C GLN A 62 19.00 35.67 2.50
N PHE A 63 18.78 34.39 2.82
CA PHE A 63 19.25 33.26 2.05
C PHE A 63 18.09 32.60 1.29
N TYR A 64 18.38 32.11 0.09
CA TYR A 64 17.51 31.22 -0.67
C TYR A 64 18.10 29.80 -0.65
N ARG A 65 17.27 28.83 -0.28
CA ARG A 65 17.57 27.41 -0.38
C ARG A 65 17.25 26.94 -1.79
N VAL A 66 18.25 26.42 -2.47
CA VAL A 66 18.13 25.79 -3.79
C VAL A 66 17.09 24.67 -3.73
N GLN A 67 16.04 24.75 -4.53
CA GLN A 67 14.85 23.91 -4.43
C GLN A 67 14.97 22.60 -5.21
N VAL A 68 15.81 22.56 -6.24
CA VAL A 68 16.13 21.38 -7.05
C VAL A 68 17.62 21.35 -7.40
N SER A 69 18.21 20.16 -7.58
CA SER A 69 19.62 20.07 -7.97
C SER A 69 19.78 20.48 -9.44
N GLY A 70 20.77 21.32 -9.73
CA GLY A 70 20.96 21.92 -11.06
C GLY A 70 20.15 23.19 -11.33
N GLU A 71 19.54 23.80 -10.30
CA GLU A 71 18.80 25.06 -10.44
C GLU A 71 19.70 26.20 -10.91
N GLY A 72 19.53 26.63 -12.16
CA GLY A 72 20.25 27.76 -12.75
C GLY A 72 19.75 29.13 -12.25
N CYS A 73 20.52 30.19 -12.52
CA CYS A 73 20.24 31.52 -11.97
C CYS A 73 18.83 32.03 -12.29
N ASP A 74 18.29 31.73 -13.48
CA ASP A 74 16.96 32.17 -13.90
C ASP A 74 15.83 31.46 -13.12
N GLY A 75 16.08 30.23 -12.64
CA GLY A 75 15.20 29.51 -11.71
C GLY A 75 15.14 30.21 -10.35
N ILE A 76 16.31 30.54 -9.79
CA ILE A 76 16.44 31.30 -8.53
C ILE A 76 15.74 32.67 -8.64
N ILE A 77 15.93 33.41 -9.74
CA ILE A 77 15.24 34.69 -9.98
C ILE A 77 13.72 34.46 -10.00
N LYS A 78 13.24 33.50 -10.80
CA LYS A 78 11.81 33.18 -10.92
C LYS A 78 11.19 32.78 -9.59
N ASN A 79 11.90 32.02 -8.77
CA ASN A 79 11.39 31.52 -7.48
C ASN A 79 11.44 32.58 -6.37
N THR A 80 12.37 33.55 -6.44
CA THR A 80 12.45 34.65 -5.46
C THR A 80 11.61 35.87 -5.83
N THR A 81 11.27 36.07 -7.11
CA THR A 81 10.47 37.22 -7.60
C THR A 81 9.09 37.33 -6.93
N PRO A 82 8.28 36.26 -6.74
CA PRO A 82 7.00 36.34 -6.04
C PRO A 82 7.10 36.84 -4.60
N HIS A 83 8.26 36.71 -3.97
CA HIS A 83 8.54 37.16 -2.61
C HIS A 83 9.14 38.59 -2.57
N GLY A 84 9.07 39.33 -3.68
CA GLY A 84 9.45 40.74 -3.78
C GLY A 84 10.92 41.02 -4.11
N TYR A 85 11.74 39.99 -4.33
CA TYR A 85 13.16 40.16 -4.66
C TYR A 85 13.34 40.41 -6.16
N ARG A 86 13.83 41.61 -6.52
CA ARG A 86 14.17 41.98 -7.90
C ARG A 86 15.62 41.62 -8.22
N LEU A 87 15.92 40.32 -8.24
CA LEU A 87 17.27 39.83 -8.53
C LEU A 87 17.54 39.83 -10.02
N THR A 88 18.76 40.20 -10.39
CA THR A 88 19.33 39.89 -11.70
C THR A 88 20.38 38.80 -11.55
N LYS A 89 20.76 38.19 -12.67
CA LYS A 89 21.85 37.20 -12.71
C LYS A 89 23.18 37.79 -12.23
N SER A 90 23.49 39.04 -12.55
CA SER A 90 24.71 39.70 -12.02
C SER A 90 24.60 39.98 -10.52
N THR A 91 23.42 40.33 -10.01
CA THR A 91 23.18 40.50 -8.56
C THR A 91 23.42 39.20 -7.78
N ILE A 92 22.87 38.08 -8.26
CA ILE A 92 23.06 36.75 -7.62
C ILE A 92 24.54 36.36 -7.60
N LEU A 93 25.26 36.54 -8.73
CA LEU A 93 26.69 36.25 -8.80
C LEU A 93 27.52 37.21 -7.94
N SER A 94 27.12 38.48 -7.80
CA SER A 94 27.80 39.44 -6.92
C SER A 94 27.65 39.11 -5.44
N TYR A 95 26.50 38.52 -5.04
CA TYR A 95 26.28 38.04 -3.67
C TYR A 95 26.83 36.62 -3.45
N ASN A 96 27.28 35.91 -4.49
CA ASN A 96 27.74 34.53 -4.39
C ASN A 96 28.90 34.26 -5.37
N PRO A 97 30.04 34.96 -5.27
CA PRO A 97 31.14 34.86 -6.25
C PRO A 97 31.78 33.46 -6.36
N GLY A 98 31.47 32.55 -5.43
CA GLY A 98 31.89 31.15 -5.47
C GLY A 98 30.99 30.21 -6.29
N ILE A 99 29.88 30.67 -6.87
CA ILE A 99 29.03 29.86 -7.77
C ILE A 99 29.38 30.14 -9.23
N SER A 100 29.15 29.17 -10.11
CA SER A 100 29.45 29.31 -11.55
C SER A 100 28.60 30.42 -12.20
N SER A 101 29.06 30.96 -13.33
CA SER A 101 28.37 32.06 -14.04
C SER A 101 26.97 31.72 -14.58
N SER A 102 26.55 30.45 -14.52
CA SER A 102 25.19 29.97 -14.82
C SER A 102 24.41 29.52 -13.59
N CYS A 103 25.01 29.59 -12.40
CA CYS A 103 24.58 28.93 -11.16
C CYS A 103 24.52 27.39 -11.28
N ALA A 104 25.07 26.80 -12.34
CA ALA A 104 25.19 25.34 -12.48
C ALA A 104 26.13 24.75 -11.41
N GLY A 105 25.80 23.55 -10.95
CA GLY A 105 26.52 22.84 -9.88
C GLY A 105 25.89 22.97 -8.49
N LEU A 106 24.91 23.87 -8.31
CA LEU A 106 24.11 23.98 -7.10
C LEU A 106 23.27 22.71 -6.86
N LYS A 107 23.27 22.21 -5.63
CA LYS A 107 22.52 21.03 -5.18
C LYS A 107 21.28 21.45 -4.40
N ARG A 108 20.23 20.63 -4.46
CA ARG A 108 19.02 20.85 -3.64
C ARG A 108 19.39 20.91 -2.16
N GLY A 109 19.13 22.06 -1.53
CA GLY A 109 19.46 22.32 -0.13
C GLY A 109 20.70 23.16 0.11
N ASP A 110 21.49 23.45 -0.93
CA ASP A 110 22.50 24.51 -0.88
C ASP A 110 21.82 25.85 -0.60
N TRP A 111 22.49 26.73 0.15
CA TRP A 111 22.00 28.07 0.47
C TRP A 111 22.86 29.12 -0.21
N ILE A 112 22.20 30.07 -0.86
CA ILE A 112 22.84 31.20 -1.53
C ILE A 112 22.27 32.52 -1.02
N CYS A 113 23.11 33.53 -0.92
CA CYS A 113 22.69 34.85 -0.51
C CYS A 113 21.83 35.53 -1.59
N VAL A 114 20.66 36.03 -1.22
CA VAL A 114 19.74 36.76 -2.12
C VAL A 114 19.45 38.18 -1.66
N LYS A 115 19.94 38.59 -0.49
CA LYS A 115 19.90 39.98 -0.03
C LYS A 115 20.99 40.24 1.01
N THR A 116 21.81 41.26 0.79
CA THR A 116 22.74 41.83 1.77
C THR A 116 22.02 42.79 2.73
N GLY A 117 22.54 42.96 3.95
CA GLY A 117 22.03 43.92 4.92
C GLY A 117 22.29 45.37 4.50
N SER A 118 23.38 45.59 3.78
CA SER A 118 23.76 46.87 3.18
C SER A 118 23.05 47.07 1.84
N SER A 119 22.36 48.21 1.68
CA SER A 119 21.76 48.60 0.40
C SER A 119 22.85 49.12 -0.54
N PRO A 120 22.94 48.68 -1.81
CA PRO A 120 23.91 49.23 -2.75
C PRO A 120 23.64 50.71 -3.02
N ALA A 121 24.63 51.56 -2.82
CA ALA A 121 24.58 52.94 -3.30
C ALA A 121 24.37 52.96 -4.82
N ALA A 122 23.47 53.81 -5.31
CA ALA A 122 23.17 53.89 -6.73
C ALA A 122 24.40 54.36 -7.53
N PRO A 123 24.67 53.80 -8.72
CA PRO A 123 25.72 54.32 -9.60
C PRO A 123 25.36 55.72 -10.08
N ALA A 124 26.35 56.62 -10.08
CA ALA A 124 26.16 58.02 -10.46
C ALA A 124 25.67 58.17 -11.92
N VAL A 125 24.56 58.88 -12.10
CA VAL A 125 24.00 59.19 -13.42
C VAL A 125 24.83 60.27 -14.11
N LYS A 126 25.36 59.98 -15.30
CA LYS A 126 25.75 61.02 -16.26
C LYS A 126 24.53 61.50 -17.03
N ALA A 127 24.37 62.81 -17.15
CA ALA A 127 23.17 63.45 -17.66
C ALA A 127 22.96 63.29 -19.18
N GLN A 128 21.71 63.05 -19.57
CA GLN A 128 21.09 63.61 -20.77
C GLN A 128 19.69 64.13 -20.38
N GLY A 129 19.34 65.34 -20.83
CA GLY A 129 18.20 66.10 -20.30
C GLY A 129 16.92 66.01 -21.12
N GLY A 130 15.79 66.31 -20.49
CA GLY A 130 14.48 66.39 -21.14
C GLY A 130 13.33 66.72 -20.17
N LYS A 131 12.93 67.99 -20.15
CA LYS A 131 11.66 68.63 -19.70
C LYS A 131 10.43 67.70 -19.54
N SER A 132 9.43 67.93 -18.66
CA SER A 132 9.19 68.96 -17.62
C SER A 132 7.85 68.71 -16.87
N ASP A 133 7.81 69.01 -15.57
CA ASP A 133 6.65 69.60 -14.83
C ASP A 133 5.39 68.73 -14.44
N PRO A 134 4.58 69.10 -13.41
CA PRO A 134 4.89 68.71 -12.01
C PRO A 134 3.68 68.39 -11.05
N VAL A 135 4.00 68.21 -9.76
CA VAL A 135 3.18 68.38 -8.51
C VAL A 135 2.03 67.38 -8.20
N LEU A 136 2.17 66.61 -7.10
CA LEU A 136 1.43 66.83 -5.84
C LEU A 136 1.83 65.86 -4.69
N VAL A 137 2.32 66.46 -3.61
CA VAL A 137 2.46 65.95 -2.22
C VAL A 137 1.19 66.40 -1.44
N PRO A 138 0.95 66.13 -0.12
CA PRO A 138 1.69 65.37 0.92
C PRO A 138 0.74 64.35 1.65
N ALA A 139 0.93 63.82 2.87
CA ALA A 139 1.87 64.11 3.97
C ALA A 139 2.04 62.94 4.97
N SER A 140 3.22 62.91 5.61
CA SER A 140 3.47 62.77 7.07
C SER A 140 2.96 61.58 7.90
N ALA A 141 3.65 61.12 8.96
CA ALA A 141 5.04 61.32 9.41
C ALA A 141 5.35 60.41 10.62
N ALA A 142 6.65 60.12 10.84
CA ALA A 142 7.35 60.19 12.14
C ALA A 142 6.99 59.21 13.29
N LYS A 143 7.89 58.85 14.23
CA LYS A 143 9.33 59.19 14.43
C LYS A 143 9.99 58.22 15.44
N ASP A 144 11.33 58.24 15.45
CA ASP A 144 12.23 58.11 16.64
C ASP A 144 12.26 56.80 17.46
N SER A 145 13.38 56.37 18.07
CA SER A 145 14.78 56.85 18.00
C SER A 145 15.76 55.88 18.71
N THR A 146 17.06 55.89 18.32
CA THR A 146 18.29 55.95 19.18
C THR A 146 18.55 54.87 20.28
N ASP A 147 19.78 54.42 20.61
CA ASP A 147 21.16 54.70 20.14
C ASP A 147 22.19 53.72 20.83
N ASP A 148 23.44 53.68 20.33
CA ASP A 148 24.76 53.51 21.02
C ASP A 148 25.10 52.22 21.86
N ASP A 149 26.36 51.75 22.04
CA ASP A 149 27.68 52.08 21.43
C ASP A 149 28.74 50.92 21.56
N GLU A 150 29.93 51.11 20.95
CA GLU A 150 31.35 50.66 21.25
C GLU A 150 31.68 49.32 22.01
N GLY A 151 32.84 48.64 21.86
CA GLY A 151 34.08 48.84 21.05
C GLY A 151 35.29 48.00 21.59
N ASN A 152 36.31 47.71 20.75
CA ASN A 152 37.69 47.19 21.07
C ASN A 152 37.84 45.81 21.80
N ASP A 153 38.98 45.06 21.90
CA ASP A 153 40.38 44.98 21.36
C ASP A 153 40.96 43.57 21.74
N ASP A 154 42.15 43.04 21.36
CA ASP A 154 43.02 43.05 20.16
C ASP A 154 44.11 41.92 20.31
N ASP A 155 44.86 41.63 19.22
CA ASP A 155 46.18 40.95 19.16
C ASP A 155 46.26 39.40 19.38
N GLY A 156 47.29 38.73 18.83
CA GLY A 156 47.52 37.31 19.21
C GLY A 156 48.53 36.38 18.50
N LYS A 157 49.03 36.66 17.28
CA LYS A 157 50.27 36.09 16.66
C LYS A 157 50.48 34.54 16.46
N LYS A 158 50.86 34.20 15.21
CA LYS A 158 51.95 33.24 14.77
C LYS A 158 51.77 31.71 14.98
N ALA A 159 52.38 30.80 14.20
CA ALA A 159 53.11 30.84 12.91
C ALA A 159 53.20 29.40 12.32
N SER A 160 52.85 29.16 11.03
CA SER A 160 53.73 29.08 9.83
C SER A 160 54.57 27.81 9.59
N ALA A 161 54.25 27.08 8.50
CA ALA A 161 55.17 26.58 7.45
C ALA A 161 54.33 26.09 6.25
N LYS A 162 54.25 26.77 5.09
CA LYS A 162 55.21 26.84 3.94
C LYS A 162 55.43 25.49 3.20
N LYS A 163 55.64 25.43 1.87
CA LYS A 163 55.20 26.21 0.67
C LYS A 163 55.88 25.59 -0.58
N GLY A 164 55.30 25.74 -1.78
CA GLY A 164 55.94 25.47 -3.09
C GLY A 164 55.19 24.39 -3.90
N ALA A 165 54.58 24.60 -5.08
CA ALA A 165 54.91 25.40 -6.29
C ALA A 165 56.02 24.76 -7.16
N LYS A 166 56.01 24.78 -8.51
CA LYS A 166 55.21 25.55 -9.50
C LYS A 166 55.34 24.96 -10.93
N ALA A 167 54.50 25.42 -11.89
CA ALA A 167 54.57 25.28 -13.37
C ALA A 167 54.38 23.84 -13.93
N GLY A 168 53.78 23.58 -15.10
CA GLY A 168 53.64 24.33 -16.37
C GLY A 168 54.55 23.64 -17.43
N THR A 169 54.20 23.38 -18.69
CA THR A 169 53.18 23.91 -19.62
C THR A 169 52.95 22.92 -20.79
N ASP A 170 51.72 22.87 -21.31
CA ASP A 170 51.29 22.94 -22.72
C ASP A 170 51.59 21.84 -23.79
N ASP A 171 50.56 21.64 -24.62
CA ASP A 171 50.45 21.28 -26.05
C ASP A 171 50.80 19.90 -26.66
N ASP A 172 49.71 19.26 -27.11
CA ASP A 172 49.43 18.77 -28.48
C ASP A 172 49.95 17.46 -29.12
N ASN A 173 48.98 16.86 -29.82
CA ASN A 173 49.02 16.13 -31.11
C ASN A 173 49.11 14.59 -31.19
N GLU A 174 47.92 13.99 -31.40
CA GLU A 174 47.53 13.07 -32.50
C GLU A 174 48.62 12.22 -33.24
N SER A 175 48.44 10.89 -33.30
CA SER A 175 48.37 10.10 -34.57
C SER A 175 48.42 8.56 -34.42
N THR A 176 47.35 7.91 -34.92
CA THR A 176 47.17 6.65 -35.68
C THR A 176 48.17 5.45 -35.71
N GLY A 177 47.60 4.23 -35.93
CA GLY A 177 48.27 3.04 -36.53
C GLY A 177 48.35 1.77 -35.65
N SER A 178 47.40 0.83 -35.59
CA SER A 178 46.98 -0.19 -36.60
C SER A 178 48.00 -1.30 -36.95
N THR A 179 47.73 -2.58 -36.62
CA THR A 179 47.49 -3.70 -37.59
C THR A 179 47.58 -5.16 -37.01
N LYS A 180 46.62 -6.04 -37.42
CA LYS A 180 46.73 -7.46 -37.93
C LYS A 180 47.48 -8.56 -37.09
N LYS A 181 47.22 -9.90 -37.17
CA LYS A 181 46.17 -10.83 -37.70
C LYS A 181 46.50 -12.30 -37.23
N SER A 182 45.67 -13.29 -37.60
CA SER A 182 45.99 -14.76 -37.76
C SER A 182 45.92 -15.68 -36.51
N THR A 183 45.55 -16.99 -36.51
CA THR A 183 44.84 -17.90 -37.48
C THR A 183 44.29 -19.21 -36.83
N LYS A 184 43.11 -19.69 -37.29
CA LYS A 184 42.56 -21.07 -37.45
C LYS A 184 42.76 -22.25 -36.42
N LYS A 185 41.59 -22.77 -35.97
CA LYS A 185 41.08 -24.17 -35.64
C LYS A 185 41.80 -25.41 -36.26
N PRO A 186 41.47 -26.71 -35.89
CA PRO A 186 40.46 -27.25 -34.93
C PRO A 186 40.80 -28.54 -34.10
N THR A 187 40.02 -28.85 -33.04
CA THR A 187 39.72 -30.24 -32.54
C THR A 187 38.38 -30.29 -31.76
N THR A 188 37.89 -31.49 -31.39
CA THR A 188 36.46 -31.79 -31.15
C THR A 188 36.04 -32.14 -29.70
N ARG A 189 34.83 -31.69 -29.33
CA ARG A 189 33.87 -32.18 -28.30
C ARG A 189 34.34 -32.51 -26.87
N LYS A 190 33.85 -31.70 -25.91
CA LYS A 190 33.14 -32.16 -24.69
C LYS A 190 32.00 -31.18 -24.35
N ALA A 191 31.04 -31.60 -23.52
CA ALA A 191 29.75 -30.93 -23.32
C ALA A 191 29.85 -29.58 -22.57
N ALA A 192 28.90 -28.67 -22.83
CA ALA A 192 28.79 -27.38 -22.15
C ALA A 192 27.93 -27.48 -20.88
N PRO A 193 28.39 -26.96 -19.72
CA PRO A 193 27.54 -26.67 -18.57
C PRO A 193 26.78 -25.35 -18.73
N LYS A 194 25.78 -25.14 -17.88
CA LYS A 194 24.91 -23.95 -17.82
C LYS A 194 25.73 -22.65 -17.62
N LEU A 195 25.35 -21.59 -18.33
CA LEU A 195 25.78 -20.21 -18.03
C LEU A 195 24.97 -19.68 -16.84
N SER A 196 25.66 -19.21 -15.81
CA SER A 196 25.06 -18.51 -14.66
C SER A 196 24.96 -17.00 -14.93
N LEU A 197 23.83 -16.41 -14.55
CA LEU A 197 23.63 -14.96 -14.54
C LEU A 197 24.09 -14.39 -13.19
N ASP A 198 25.39 -14.16 -13.04
CA ASP A 198 25.95 -13.35 -11.95
C ASP A 198 26.07 -11.87 -12.39
N ALA A 199 24.93 -11.19 -12.50
CA ALA A 199 24.85 -9.73 -12.60
C ALA A 199 24.34 -9.17 -11.27
N LYS A 200 25.21 -9.13 -10.26
CA LYS A 200 24.89 -8.56 -8.94
C LYS A 200 24.79 -7.04 -9.04
N VAL A 201 23.56 -6.51 -9.02
CA VAL A 201 23.33 -5.11 -8.66
C VAL A 201 23.76 -4.93 -7.20
N THR A 202 24.96 -4.40 -7.01
CA THR A 202 25.48 -4.06 -5.69
C THR A 202 24.81 -2.79 -5.19
N PHE A 203 23.76 -2.94 -4.40
CA PHE A 203 23.42 -1.93 -3.40
C PHE A 203 24.70 -1.57 -2.63
N LYS A 204 24.97 -0.26 -2.47
CA LYS A 204 26.15 0.23 -1.72
C LYS A 204 26.23 -0.51 -0.39
N LYS A 205 27.42 -1.03 -0.07
CA LYS A 205 27.70 -1.84 1.15
C LYS A 205 26.87 -1.33 2.32
N ASN A 206 26.03 -2.21 2.90
CA ASN A 206 25.24 -1.92 4.10
C ASN A 206 26.10 -1.13 5.11
N PRO A 207 25.61 -0.02 5.69
CA PRO A 207 26.29 0.62 6.80
C PRO A 207 26.51 -0.43 7.90
N LYS A 208 27.67 -0.35 8.58
CA LYS A 208 28.12 -1.34 9.57
C LYS A 208 26.95 -1.80 10.43
N VAL A 209 26.66 -3.11 10.41
CA VAL A 209 25.56 -3.72 11.18
C VAL A 209 25.63 -3.23 12.63
N VAL A 210 24.67 -2.39 13.03
CA VAL A 210 24.58 -1.92 14.41
C VAL A 210 24.09 -3.10 15.23
N SER A 211 25.01 -3.74 15.96
CA SER A 211 24.73 -4.90 16.80
C SER A 211 23.54 -4.70 17.75
N GLY A 212 23.31 -3.45 18.19
CA GLY A 212 22.17 -3.06 19.02
C GLY A 212 20.79 -3.15 18.33
N LEU A 213 20.71 -3.17 17.00
CA LEU A 213 19.46 -3.30 16.23
C LEU A 213 19.05 -4.76 15.98
N LEU A 214 19.99 -5.71 15.97
CA LEU A 214 19.71 -7.13 15.70
C LEU A 214 18.75 -7.78 16.73
N LYS A 215 18.60 -7.17 17.91
CA LYS A 215 17.59 -7.57 18.92
C LYS A 215 16.14 -7.29 18.49
N TYR A 216 15.94 -6.49 17.44
CA TYR A 216 14.64 -6.21 16.82
C TYR A 216 14.42 -7.01 15.53
N ALA A 217 15.31 -7.95 15.19
CA ALA A 217 15.12 -8.84 14.05
C ALA A 217 13.82 -9.67 14.20
N ILE A 218 13.11 -9.81 13.07
CA ILE A 218 11.88 -10.59 13.00
C ILE A 218 12.25 -12.07 12.82
N VAL A 219 11.77 -12.91 13.72
CA VAL A 219 11.99 -14.37 13.73
C VAL A 219 10.75 -15.19 14.10
N GLY A 220 9.63 -14.52 14.42
CA GLY A 220 8.39 -15.16 14.84
C GLY A 220 8.43 -15.68 16.28
N ALA A 221 7.54 -16.62 16.59
CA ALA A 221 7.45 -17.22 17.91
C ALA A 221 8.71 -18.02 18.30
N ASP A 222 9.19 -17.85 19.53
CA ASP A 222 10.30 -18.61 20.11
C ASP A 222 9.83 -19.99 20.63
N SER A 223 9.11 -20.73 19.78
CA SER A 223 8.69 -22.11 20.04
C SER A 223 9.76 -23.12 19.65
N LYS A 224 9.62 -24.36 20.12
CA LYS A 224 10.50 -25.47 19.70
C LYS A 224 10.08 -26.07 18.36
N THR A 225 8.78 -26.12 18.09
CA THR A 225 8.17 -26.75 16.92
C THR A 225 7.41 -25.74 16.07
N CYS A 226 7.13 -26.11 14.81
CA CYS A 226 6.17 -25.41 13.98
C CYS A 226 4.75 -25.69 14.51
N VAL A 227 3.92 -24.64 14.64
CA VAL A 227 2.52 -24.76 15.11
C VAL A 227 1.60 -23.96 14.19
N ASN A 228 0.44 -24.52 13.88
CA ASN A 228 -0.56 -23.84 13.05
C ASN A 228 -1.20 -22.66 13.80
N ARG A 229 -1.31 -21.51 13.14
CA ARG A 229 -2.22 -20.43 13.54
C ARG A 229 -3.65 -20.93 13.38
N MET A 230 -4.47 -20.81 14.42
CA MET A 230 -5.85 -21.32 14.47
C MET A 230 -6.86 -20.23 14.09
N GLU A 231 -8.07 -20.62 13.71
CA GLU A 231 -9.21 -19.70 13.61
C GLU A 231 -9.55 -19.20 15.02
N ILE A 232 -9.92 -17.92 15.18
CA ILE A 232 -10.13 -17.30 16.50
C ILE A 232 -11.23 -17.99 17.32
N THR A 233 -12.28 -18.47 16.68
CA THR A 233 -13.39 -19.20 17.32
C THR A 233 -12.95 -20.60 17.74
N ASP A 234 -12.19 -21.30 16.89
CA ASP A 234 -11.61 -22.61 17.20
C ASP A 234 -10.61 -22.53 18.37
N LEU A 235 -9.75 -21.49 18.38
CA LEU A 235 -8.84 -21.22 19.49
C LEU A 235 -9.62 -20.94 20.78
N GLN A 236 -10.71 -20.16 20.71
CA GLN A 236 -11.53 -19.82 21.88
C GLN A 236 -12.29 -21.04 22.43
N ASP A 237 -12.91 -21.84 21.57
CA ASP A 237 -13.81 -22.93 21.95
C ASP A 237 -13.05 -24.22 22.30
N ASN A 238 -11.99 -24.57 21.53
CA ASN A 238 -11.26 -25.84 21.68
C ASN A 238 -9.90 -25.71 22.38
N HIS A 239 -9.32 -24.50 22.45
CA HIS A 239 -8.02 -24.24 23.10
C HIS A 239 -8.07 -23.09 24.14
N PRO A 240 -9.01 -23.11 25.10
CA PRO A 240 -9.33 -21.96 25.96
C PRO A 240 -8.16 -21.48 26.83
N ASP A 241 -7.19 -22.34 27.15
CA ASP A 241 -5.98 -21.93 27.90
C ASP A 241 -4.97 -21.15 27.05
N THR A 242 -4.85 -21.51 25.77
CA THR A 242 -4.04 -20.77 24.80
C THR A 242 -4.71 -19.44 24.47
N PHE A 243 -6.03 -19.44 24.29
CA PHE A 243 -6.83 -18.22 24.14
C PHE A 243 -6.70 -17.29 25.37
N ASN A 244 -6.80 -17.84 26.59
CA ASN A 244 -6.59 -17.07 27.82
C ASN A 244 -5.19 -16.44 27.89
N LEU A 245 -4.15 -17.19 27.52
CA LEU A 245 -2.79 -16.68 27.50
C LEU A 245 -2.59 -15.60 26.42
N LEU A 246 -3.24 -15.74 25.26
CA LEU A 246 -3.28 -14.74 24.20
C LEU A 246 -3.93 -13.43 24.67
N VAL A 247 -5.11 -13.50 25.31
CA VAL A 247 -5.81 -12.33 25.88
C VAL A 247 -4.92 -11.61 26.89
N LEU A 248 -4.27 -12.34 27.80
CA LEU A 248 -3.36 -11.74 28.78
C LEU A 248 -2.12 -11.11 28.12
N ALA A 249 -1.52 -11.77 27.12
CA ALA A 249 -0.35 -11.24 26.42
C ALA A 249 -0.68 -9.95 25.66
N LEU A 250 -1.84 -9.89 24.99
CA LEU A 250 -2.31 -8.68 24.31
C LEU A 250 -2.64 -7.57 25.31
N ALA A 251 -3.23 -7.88 26.46
CA ALA A 251 -3.46 -6.89 27.53
C ALA A 251 -2.15 -6.29 28.07
N GLU A 252 -1.07 -7.08 28.20
CA GLU A 252 0.24 -6.54 28.59
C GLU A 252 0.87 -5.66 27.49
N MET A 253 0.65 -5.99 26.21
CA MET A 253 1.06 -5.13 25.08
C MET A 253 0.25 -3.83 25.02
N HIS A 254 -1.04 -3.87 25.36
CA HIS A 254 -1.89 -2.68 25.52
C HIS A 254 -1.44 -1.82 26.70
N ALA A 255 -0.94 -2.42 27.79
CA ALA A 255 -0.43 -1.68 28.95
C ALA A 255 0.96 -1.05 28.72
N ALA A 256 1.82 -1.70 27.93
CA ALA A 256 3.21 -1.27 27.69
C ALA A 256 3.33 0.19 27.18
N LYS A 257 4.34 0.93 27.66
CA LYS A 257 4.54 2.36 27.34
C LYS A 257 4.82 2.56 25.85
N ALA A 258 4.38 3.68 25.26
CA ALA A 258 4.73 4.09 23.90
C ALA A 258 6.25 4.20 23.60
N THR A 259 7.12 4.19 24.61
CA THR A 259 8.58 4.14 24.45
C THR A 259 9.14 2.72 24.29
N ASP A 260 8.31 1.67 24.44
CA ASP A 260 8.69 0.28 24.17
C ASP A 260 8.36 -0.05 22.70
N PRO A 261 9.36 -0.38 21.84
CA PRO A 261 9.12 -0.75 20.44
C PRO A 261 8.22 -1.97 20.26
N TRP A 262 8.06 -2.81 21.28
CA TRP A 262 7.17 -3.99 21.25
C TRP A 262 5.81 -3.72 21.92
N SER A 263 5.52 -2.48 22.34
CA SER A 263 4.18 -2.08 22.76
C SER A 263 3.19 -2.19 21.60
N TYR A 264 1.91 -2.41 21.92
CA TYR A 264 0.85 -2.39 20.91
C TYR A 264 0.82 -1.06 20.14
N PHE A 265 1.06 0.05 20.85
CA PHE A 265 1.14 1.39 20.26
C PHE A 265 2.22 1.49 19.17
N GLN A 266 3.45 1.06 19.46
CA GLN A 266 4.57 1.16 18.52
C GLN A 266 4.40 0.21 17.34
N LEU A 267 3.98 -1.03 17.58
CA LEU A 267 3.72 -1.98 16.50
C LEU A 267 2.63 -1.48 15.55
N SER A 268 1.51 -0.98 16.09
CA SER A 268 0.43 -0.35 15.29
C SER A 268 0.91 0.86 14.51
N GLY A 269 1.78 1.68 15.12
CA GLY A 269 2.36 2.88 14.50
C GLY A 269 3.24 2.59 13.28
N ILE A 270 3.82 1.39 13.15
CA ILE A 270 4.60 1.00 11.95
C ILE A 270 3.75 1.12 10.69
N HIS A 271 2.47 0.70 10.77
CA HIS A 271 1.56 0.74 9.63
C HIS A 271 1.36 2.16 9.08
N GLY A 272 1.42 3.19 9.92
CA GLY A 272 0.83 4.48 9.57
C GLY A 272 1.33 5.65 10.41
N ALA A 273 0.39 6.48 10.84
CA ALA A 273 0.64 7.56 11.77
C ALA A 273 1.02 6.96 13.14
N PRO A 274 1.94 7.58 13.91
CA PRO A 274 2.45 8.94 13.77
C PRO A 274 3.58 9.15 12.73
N TYR A 275 3.85 8.19 11.83
CA TYR A 275 4.91 8.30 10.81
C TYR A 275 6.30 8.46 11.44
N THR A 276 6.57 7.65 12.45
CA THR A 276 7.84 7.66 13.19
C THR A 276 8.68 6.42 12.89
N PRO A 277 10.02 6.53 12.95
CA PRO A 277 10.90 5.38 12.81
C PRO A 277 10.64 4.28 13.85
N TRP A 278 10.59 3.03 13.40
CA TRP A 278 10.68 1.85 14.26
C TRP A 278 12.09 1.24 14.17
N PRO A 279 12.69 0.70 15.26
CA PRO A 279 12.15 0.56 16.62
C PRO A 279 11.94 1.89 17.36
N LEU A 280 12.86 2.86 17.23
CA LEU A 280 12.74 4.30 17.54
C LEU A 280 13.91 5.04 16.85
N LYS A 281 13.77 6.33 16.49
CA LYS A 281 14.89 7.15 15.94
C LYS A 281 16.09 7.21 16.91
N SER A 282 15.83 7.32 18.22
CA SER A 282 16.85 7.29 19.28
C SER A 282 17.57 5.95 19.44
N LEU A 283 17.01 4.86 18.89
CA LEU A 283 17.61 3.52 18.91
C LEU A 283 18.29 3.18 17.57
N SER A 284 18.21 4.08 16.58
CA SER A 284 18.59 3.82 15.19
C SER A 284 19.21 5.05 14.54
N THR A 285 20.52 5.23 14.74
CA THR A 285 21.31 6.29 14.09
C THR A 285 21.92 5.86 12.75
N ALA A 286 21.67 4.63 12.30
CA ALA A 286 22.32 4.02 11.14
C ALA A 286 21.43 3.85 9.91
N PHE A 287 20.15 4.24 9.99
CA PHE A 287 19.31 4.38 8.81
C PHE A 287 19.19 5.87 8.48
N ASP A 288 19.40 6.17 7.19
CA ASP A 288 19.10 7.48 6.62
C ASP A 288 17.57 7.59 6.52
N TYR A 289 16.94 7.97 7.63
CA TYR A 289 15.51 8.23 7.69
C TYR A 289 15.23 9.53 6.95
N ASP A 290 14.82 9.38 5.69
CA ASP A 290 14.54 10.49 4.80
C ASP A 290 13.29 11.26 5.26
N ASP A 291 13.49 12.38 5.96
CA ASP A 291 12.40 13.21 6.53
C ASP A 291 11.43 13.76 5.43
N LYS A 292 11.76 13.57 4.13
CA LYS A 292 10.87 13.82 2.97
C LYS A 292 9.53 13.07 3.03
N ASN A 293 9.47 11.88 3.65
CA ASN A 293 8.27 11.03 3.68
C ASN A 293 7.50 11.03 5.03
N SER A 294 7.66 12.09 5.83
CA SER A 294 7.00 12.33 7.14
C SER A 294 5.46 12.33 7.18
N THR A 295 4.79 11.89 6.11
CA THR A 295 3.32 11.77 6.04
C THR A 295 2.82 10.40 5.56
N LEU A 296 3.70 9.41 5.46
CA LEU A 296 3.40 8.04 5.03
C LEU A 296 3.86 7.03 6.09
N GLY A 297 3.14 5.92 6.25
CA GLY A 297 3.56 4.79 7.09
C GLY A 297 4.51 3.85 6.36
N TYR A 298 4.99 2.80 7.04
CA TYR A 298 5.75 1.74 6.37
C TYR A 298 4.88 0.81 5.53
N CYS A 299 3.55 0.77 5.76
CA CYS A 299 2.67 -0.18 5.09
C CYS A 299 2.71 -0.04 3.56
N VAL A 300 2.81 -1.18 2.87
CA VAL A 300 2.81 -1.23 1.41
C VAL A 300 1.41 -1.60 0.92
N HIS A 301 0.77 -0.71 0.15
CA HIS A 301 -0.58 -0.85 -0.42
C HIS A 301 -0.59 -0.45 -1.90
N ARG A 302 -1.56 -0.95 -2.68
CA ARG A 302 -1.67 -0.89 -4.16
C ARG A 302 -0.43 -1.39 -4.87
N SER A 303 0.22 -2.40 -4.29
CA SER A 303 1.54 -2.84 -4.73
C SER A 303 1.59 -4.36 -4.74
N VAL A 304 2.37 -4.90 -5.68
CA VAL A 304 2.57 -6.34 -5.82
C VAL A 304 3.17 -6.97 -4.57
N ILE A 305 3.93 -6.22 -3.75
CA ILE A 305 4.50 -6.73 -2.49
C ILE A 305 3.57 -6.53 -1.27
N PHE A 306 2.30 -6.12 -1.44
CA PHE A 306 1.31 -5.92 -0.35
C PHE A 306 1.29 -7.11 0.63
N GLY A 307 0.99 -8.32 0.14
CA GLY A 307 0.90 -9.51 1.00
C GLY A 307 2.25 -9.90 1.62
N HIS A 308 3.33 -9.77 0.84
CA HIS A 308 4.68 -10.04 1.31
C HIS A 308 5.15 -9.07 2.40
N TRP A 309 4.73 -7.80 2.39
CA TRP A 309 5.07 -6.85 3.45
C TRP A 309 4.29 -7.13 4.75
N HIS A 310 3.02 -7.53 4.66
CA HIS A 310 2.17 -7.79 5.82
C HIS A 310 2.48 -9.13 6.53
N ARG A 311 3.03 -10.14 5.84
CA ARG A 311 3.47 -11.41 6.45
C ARG A 311 4.49 -11.25 7.60
N PRO A 312 5.65 -10.60 7.43
CA PRO A 312 6.59 -10.32 8.52
C PRO A 312 6.03 -9.33 9.57
N TYR A 313 5.06 -8.48 9.21
CA TYR A 313 4.35 -7.65 10.18
C TYR A 313 3.54 -8.50 11.17
N MET A 314 2.84 -9.54 10.67
CA MET A 314 2.16 -10.51 11.53
C MET A 314 3.14 -11.33 12.39
N LEU A 315 4.33 -11.67 11.87
CA LEU A 315 5.39 -12.29 12.66
C LEU A 315 5.92 -11.38 13.78
N ALA A 316 6.01 -10.07 13.55
CA ALA A 316 6.42 -9.10 14.56
C ALA A 316 5.43 -9.03 15.73
N LEU A 317 4.12 -8.99 15.44
CA LEU A 317 3.07 -9.08 16.47
C LEU A 317 3.15 -10.42 17.23
N GLU A 318 3.21 -11.54 16.50
CA GLU A 318 3.25 -12.88 17.09
C GLU A 318 4.48 -13.09 17.98
N GLN A 319 5.63 -12.55 17.59
CA GLN A 319 6.86 -12.53 18.39
C GLN A 319 6.67 -11.75 19.71
N ALA A 320 6.01 -10.58 19.67
CA ALA A 320 5.72 -9.79 20.87
C ALA A 320 4.69 -10.48 21.79
N VAL A 321 3.63 -11.03 21.22
CA VAL A 321 2.60 -11.81 21.95
C VAL A 321 3.23 -13.02 22.64
N TYR A 322 4.04 -13.80 21.92
CA TYR A 322 4.72 -14.97 22.47
C TYR A 322 5.72 -14.58 23.58
N ALA A 323 6.46 -13.49 23.40
CA ALA A 323 7.39 -12.99 24.41
C ALA A 323 6.69 -12.56 25.71
N ASN A 324 5.52 -11.90 25.62
CA ASN A 324 4.73 -11.56 26.79
C ASN A 324 4.07 -12.80 27.42
N GLY A 325 3.54 -13.72 26.60
CA GLY A 325 3.09 -15.05 27.05
C GLY A 325 4.15 -15.76 27.90
N LYS A 326 5.41 -15.82 27.42
CA LYS A 326 6.55 -16.41 28.15
C LYS A 326 6.78 -15.77 29.53
N LYS A 327 6.65 -14.44 29.66
CA LYS A 327 6.72 -13.71 30.95
C LYS A 327 5.51 -14.00 31.86
N ILE A 328 4.30 -14.13 31.30
CA ILE A 328 3.08 -14.49 32.03
C ILE A 328 3.22 -15.88 32.65
N VAL A 329 3.64 -16.87 31.85
CA VAL A 329 3.78 -18.26 32.31
C VAL A 329 4.78 -18.43 33.44
N GLN A 330 5.85 -17.63 33.46
CA GLN A 330 6.85 -17.64 34.55
C GLN A 330 6.30 -17.19 35.92
N ARG A 331 5.23 -16.38 35.94
CA ARG A 331 4.56 -15.93 37.16
C ARG A 331 3.66 -16.99 37.78
N PHE A 332 3.04 -17.86 36.98
CA PHE A 332 2.25 -18.98 37.51
C PHE A 332 3.12 -19.96 38.32
N LYS A 333 2.55 -20.48 39.41
CA LYS A 333 3.14 -21.51 40.28
C LYS A 333 2.18 -22.71 40.40
N GLY A 334 2.67 -23.82 40.97
CA GLY A 334 1.87 -25.03 41.14
C GLY A 334 1.39 -25.64 39.80
N PRO A 335 0.28 -26.41 39.79
CA PRO A 335 -0.22 -27.11 38.62
C PRO A 335 -0.49 -26.19 37.41
N SER A 336 -0.98 -24.97 37.66
CA SER A 336 -1.27 -23.97 36.61
C SER A 336 -0.02 -23.60 35.80
N ARG A 337 1.18 -23.69 36.37
CA ARG A 337 2.42 -23.40 35.63
C ARG A 337 2.64 -24.38 34.47
N LYS A 338 2.43 -25.68 34.68
CA LYS A 338 2.53 -26.67 33.60
C LYS A 338 1.44 -26.43 32.56
N LYS A 339 0.20 -26.25 33.01
CA LYS A 339 -0.96 -25.96 32.14
C LYS A 339 -0.67 -24.83 31.14
N TYR A 340 -0.14 -23.70 31.62
CA TYR A 340 0.16 -22.56 30.74
C TYR A 340 1.51 -22.67 30.01
N LEU A 341 2.46 -23.51 30.45
CA LEU A 341 3.62 -23.88 29.62
C LEU A 341 3.18 -24.67 28.39
N ASP A 342 2.28 -25.64 28.57
CA ASP A 342 1.74 -26.45 27.47
C ASP A 342 0.93 -25.56 26.50
N ALA A 343 0.15 -24.60 27.02
CA ALA A 343 -0.55 -23.59 26.21
C ALA A 343 0.39 -22.61 25.48
N LEU A 344 1.53 -22.24 26.08
CA LEU A 344 2.52 -21.35 25.46
C LEU A 344 3.16 -21.96 24.21
N GLU A 345 3.48 -23.26 24.21
CA GLU A 345 4.06 -23.91 23.01
C GLU A 345 3.08 -23.83 21.83
N LEU A 346 1.76 -23.86 22.08
CA LEU A 346 0.70 -23.68 21.09
C LEU A 346 0.43 -22.20 20.71
N LEU A 347 0.94 -21.23 21.45
CA LEU A 347 0.57 -19.82 21.29
C LEU A 347 1.04 -19.27 19.93
N ARG A 348 0.07 -18.91 19.11
CA ARG A 348 0.22 -18.23 17.82
C ARG A 348 -0.85 -17.15 17.72
N TRP A 349 -0.65 -16.17 16.84
CA TRP A 349 -1.71 -15.21 16.57
C TRP A 349 -2.80 -15.89 15.71
N PRO A 350 -4.09 -15.85 16.09
CA PRO A 350 -5.18 -16.50 15.36
C PRO A 350 -5.69 -15.65 14.19
N TYR A 351 -6.44 -16.25 13.28
CA TYR A 351 -7.06 -15.56 12.13
C TYR A 351 -8.58 -15.51 12.27
N TRP A 352 -9.21 -14.52 11.65
CA TRP A 352 -10.68 -14.44 11.52
C TRP A 352 -11.07 -14.78 10.08
N ASP A 353 -11.68 -15.95 9.89
CA ASP A 353 -12.20 -16.32 8.56
C ASP A 353 -13.57 -15.68 8.30
N TRP A 354 -13.52 -14.43 7.83
CA TRP A 354 -14.71 -13.70 7.40
C TRP A 354 -15.39 -14.29 6.15
N ALA A 355 -14.81 -15.28 5.47
CA ALA A 355 -15.44 -16.01 4.34
C ALA A 355 -16.06 -17.35 4.77
N ASN A 356 -15.93 -17.73 6.05
CA ASN A 356 -16.45 -18.97 6.60
C ASN A 356 -17.98 -19.08 6.45
N LYS A 357 -18.48 -20.28 6.14
CA LYS A 357 -19.89 -20.54 5.81
C LYS A 357 -20.80 -20.72 7.03
N GLU A 358 -20.23 -21.06 8.18
CA GLU A 358 -20.90 -21.15 9.47
C GLU A 358 -21.05 -19.77 10.14
N THR A 359 -20.02 -18.93 10.13
CA THR A 359 -20.03 -17.58 10.73
C THR A 359 -20.60 -16.50 9.81
N GLN A 360 -20.67 -16.74 8.49
CA GLN A 360 -21.30 -15.84 7.51
C GLN A 360 -20.85 -14.37 7.61
N SER A 361 -19.53 -14.17 7.74
CA SER A 361 -18.86 -12.87 7.96
C SER A 361 -19.19 -12.15 9.28
N HIS A 362 -19.97 -12.71 10.20
CA HIS A 362 -20.18 -12.10 11.53
C HIS A 362 -18.84 -11.91 12.27
N LEU A 363 -18.77 -10.86 13.10
CA LEU A 363 -17.55 -10.55 13.87
C LEU A 363 -17.29 -11.64 14.93
N PRO A 364 -16.01 -11.92 15.26
CA PRO A 364 -15.66 -12.84 16.34
C PRO A 364 -16.32 -12.42 17.66
N LYS A 365 -16.86 -13.38 18.42
CA LYS A 365 -17.53 -13.11 19.70
C LYS A 365 -16.59 -12.38 20.68
N CYS A 366 -15.33 -12.82 20.74
CA CYS A 366 -14.29 -12.20 21.57
C CYS A 366 -14.01 -10.73 21.24
N ALA A 367 -14.43 -10.21 20.08
CA ALA A 367 -14.22 -8.80 19.72
C ALA A 367 -15.41 -7.89 20.05
N LYS A 368 -16.59 -8.45 20.41
CA LYS A 368 -17.83 -7.66 20.57
C LYS A 368 -18.16 -7.26 22.02
N GLU A 369 -17.60 -7.94 23.02
CA GLU A 369 -17.85 -7.65 24.43
C GLU A 369 -16.77 -6.74 25.03
N PRO A 370 -17.13 -5.70 25.84
CA PRO A 370 -16.16 -4.73 26.36
C PRO A 370 -15.24 -5.29 27.46
N THR A 371 -15.67 -6.34 28.15
CA THR A 371 -14.89 -7.02 29.21
C THR A 371 -14.78 -8.52 28.91
N ILE A 372 -13.78 -9.16 29.50
CA ILE A 372 -13.52 -10.59 29.34
C ILE A 372 -13.01 -11.21 30.63
N LYS A 373 -13.44 -12.44 30.92
CA LYS A 373 -12.99 -13.21 32.09
C LYS A 373 -11.76 -14.03 31.75
N VAL A 374 -10.73 -13.90 32.58
CA VAL A 374 -9.42 -14.54 32.41
C VAL A 374 -8.94 -15.19 33.71
N MET A 375 -8.17 -16.25 33.56
CA MET A 375 -7.40 -16.89 34.62
C MET A 375 -5.97 -16.35 34.59
N GLN A 376 -5.58 -15.58 35.61
CA GLN A 376 -4.26 -14.92 35.67
C GLN A 376 -3.55 -15.18 37.02
N PRO A 377 -2.21 -15.09 37.10
CA PRO A 377 -1.51 -15.32 38.35
C PRO A 377 -1.64 -14.11 39.29
N ASN A 378 -2.07 -14.34 40.53
CA ASN A 378 -2.00 -13.31 41.57
C ASN A 378 -0.54 -13.07 42.04
N ALA A 379 -0.34 -12.18 43.02
CA ALA A 379 0.99 -11.86 43.55
C ALA A 379 1.77 -13.07 44.13
N LYS A 380 1.08 -14.15 44.53
CA LYS A 380 1.67 -15.43 44.99
C LYS A 380 1.85 -16.44 43.83
N GLY A 381 1.50 -16.06 42.60
CA GLY A 381 1.53 -16.90 41.41
C GLY A 381 0.42 -17.93 41.30
N VAL A 382 -0.61 -17.85 42.17
CA VAL A 382 -1.79 -18.73 42.11
C VAL A 382 -2.75 -18.22 41.05
N ALA A 383 -3.26 -19.10 40.19
CA ALA A 383 -4.25 -18.76 39.19
C ALA A 383 -5.56 -18.31 39.85
N VAL A 384 -6.04 -17.12 39.50
CA VAL A 384 -7.32 -16.56 39.95
C VAL A 384 -8.13 -16.09 38.75
N SER A 385 -9.45 -16.28 38.82
CA SER A 385 -10.37 -15.69 37.85
C SER A 385 -10.50 -14.19 38.10
N ARG A 386 -10.41 -13.38 37.06
CA ARG A 386 -10.69 -11.95 37.07
C ARG A 386 -11.39 -11.54 35.79
N GLU A 387 -12.24 -10.54 35.88
CA GLU A 387 -12.72 -9.77 34.75
C GLU A 387 -11.74 -8.64 34.46
N ILE A 388 -11.45 -8.40 33.18
CA ILE A 388 -10.57 -7.32 32.70
C ILE A 388 -11.22 -6.63 31.49
N ASP A 389 -10.78 -5.42 31.18
CA ASP A 389 -11.08 -4.79 29.89
C ASP A 389 -10.60 -5.70 28.75
N ASN A 390 -11.43 -5.88 27.73
CA ASN A 390 -11.16 -6.83 26.67
C ASN A 390 -10.24 -6.23 25.59
N PRO A 391 -9.00 -6.70 25.43
CA PRO A 391 -8.07 -6.14 24.46
C PRO A 391 -8.43 -6.47 22.99
N PHE A 392 -9.39 -7.37 22.74
CA PHE A 392 -9.97 -7.58 21.40
C PHE A 392 -11.13 -6.64 21.07
N TYR A 393 -11.66 -5.90 22.06
CA TYR A 393 -12.77 -4.97 21.86
C TYR A 393 -12.31 -3.60 21.33
N THR A 394 -11.30 -3.02 21.97
CA THR A 394 -10.74 -1.72 21.60
C THR A 394 -9.32 -1.55 22.12
N TYR A 395 -8.53 -0.72 21.44
CA TYR A 395 -7.35 -0.09 22.03
C TYR A 395 -7.69 1.28 22.60
N VAL A 396 -7.26 1.54 23.83
CA VAL A 396 -7.41 2.84 24.52
C VAL A 396 -6.07 3.56 24.47
N PHE A 397 -6.04 4.77 23.91
CA PHE A 397 -4.84 5.60 23.85
C PHE A 397 -4.55 6.19 25.24
N LYS A 398 -3.31 6.03 25.71
CA LYS A 398 -2.92 6.43 27.08
C LYS A 398 -2.16 7.76 27.07
N GLY A 399 -2.52 8.67 27.98
CA GLY A 399 -1.82 9.95 28.13
C GLY A 399 -1.82 10.76 26.84
N LYS A 400 -0.65 10.92 26.21
CA LYS A 400 -0.44 11.69 24.98
C LYS A 400 -0.47 10.85 23.70
N GLU A 401 -0.73 9.56 23.79
CA GLU A 401 -0.68 8.64 22.65
C GLU A 401 -1.64 9.01 21.50
N ASN A 402 -2.70 9.79 21.73
CA ASN A 402 -3.61 10.27 20.68
C ASN A 402 -3.36 11.71 20.19
N GLU A 403 -2.34 12.43 20.68
CA GLU A 403 -2.08 13.82 20.27
C GLU A 403 -1.72 13.95 18.78
N PHE A 404 -1.21 12.88 18.15
CA PHE A 404 -0.90 12.85 16.71
C PHE A 404 -2.15 12.70 15.81
N LEU A 405 -3.32 12.36 16.39
CA LEU A 405 -4.54 12.23 15.62
C LEU A 405 -4.92 13.57 14.98
N THR A 406 -5.47 13.51 13.77
CA THR A 406 -5.93 14.68 13.01
C THR A 406 -7.42 14.54 12.69
N ALA A 407 -8.04 15.58 12.15
CA ALA A 407 -9.44 15.54 11.75
C ALA A 407 -9.71 14.35 10.79
N PRO A 408 -10.74 13.53 11.05
CA PRO A 408 -11.89 13.81 11.92
C PRO A 408 -11.77 13.30 13.38
N PHE A 409 -10.65 12.68 13.75
CA PHE A 409 -10.43 12.09 15.08
C PHE A 409 -9.79 13.04 16.11
N ASN A 410 -9.42 14.25 15.68
CA ASN A 410 -9.01 15.36 16.55
C ASN A 410 -9.68 16.63 16.01
N THR A 411 -10.54 17.25 16.84
CA THR A 411 -11.32 18.44 16.48
C THR A 411 -11.54 19.33 17.72
N GLN A 412 -12.13 20.51 17.54
CA GLN A 412 -12.60 21.36 18.65
C GLN A 412 -13.60 20.66 19.60
N LYS A 413 -14.22 19.55 19.19
CA LYS A 413 -15.12 18.75 20.04
C LYS A 413 -14.42 17.67 20.87
N GLY A 414 -13.09 17.55 20.74
CA GLY A 414 -12.26 16.57 21.43
C GLY A 414 -11.43 15.70 20.50
N ILE A 415 -10.64 14.83 21.13
CA ILE A 415 -9.76 13.84 20.49
C ILE A 415 -10.30 12.43 20.79
N LEU A 416 -10.24 11.53 19.82
CA LEU A 416 -10.62 10.13 20.01
C LEU A 416 -9.72 9.48 21.08
N SER A 417 -10.31 8.99 22.15
CA SER A 417 -9.60 8.36 23.28
C SER A 417 -9.41 6.84 23.13
N GLN A 418 -10.19 6.19 22.28
CA GLN A 418 -10.12 4.75 22.03
C GLN A 418 -10.60 4.42 20.62
N THR A 419 -10.14 3.31 20.06
CA THR A 419 -10.55 2.87 18.71
C THR A 419 -12.04 2.58 18.61
N ASN A 420 -12.61 2.79 17.42
CA ASN A 420 -14.05 2.64 17.19
C ASN A 420 -14.40 2.00 15.83
N ARG A 421 -15.54 1.28 15.81
CA ARG A 421 -16.10 0.60 14.63
C ARG A 421 -17.47 1.19 14.30
N ARG A 422 -17.69 1.62 13.05
CA ARG A 422 -18.92 2.26 12.53
C ARG A 422 -19.64 3.26 13.48
N PRO A 423 -18.94 4.19 14.16
CA PRO A 423 -19.59 5.17 15.02
C PRO A 423 -20.48 6.13 14.20
N LYS A 424 -21.48 6.73 14.84
CA LYS A 424 -22.38 7.71 14.17
C LYS A 424 -21.62 8.93 13.59
N ASN A 425 -20.49 9.29 14.21
CA ASN A 425 -19.51 10.28 13.75
C ASN A 425 -18.13 9.84 14.26
N ALA A 426 -17.03 10.37 13.72
CA ALA A 426 -15.68 9.87 13.99
C ALA A 426 -15.25 9.82 15.47
N LEU A 427 -15.79 10.69 16.34
CA LEU A 427 -15.52 10.72 17.79
C LEU A 427 -16.49 9.87 18.62
N GLY A 428 -17.47 9.20 17.99
CA GLY A 428 -18.45 8.37 18.67
C GLY A 428 -17.89 7.05 19.19
N LYS A 429 -18.63 6.41 20.11
CA LYS A 429 -18.39 5.02 20.52
C LYS A 429 -18.63 4.06 19.35
N SER A 430 -18.01 2.88 19.40
CA SER A 430 -18.29 1.81 18.44
C SER A 430 -19.78 1.45 18.39
N ASN A 431 -20.20 0.97 17.23
CA ASN A 431 -21.50 0.38 16.98
C ASN A 431 -21.27 -1.03 16.40
N GLU A 432 -21.08 -2.01 17.29
CA GLU A 432 -20.76 -3.39 16.92
C GLU A 432 -21.86 -4.02 16.06
N GLU A 433 -23.14 -3.75 16.36
CA GLU A 433 -24.26 -4.24 15.55
C GLU A 433 -24.20 -3.70 14.11
N ALA A 434 -23.88 -2.43 13.91
CA ALA A 434 -23.72 -1.88 12.57
C ALA A 434 -22.51 -2.48 11.83
N ALA A 435 -21.39 -2.71 12.53
CA ALA A 435 -20.20 -3.32 11.94
C ALA A 435 -20.44 -4.79 11.53
N ASP A 436 -21.11 -5.55 12.40
CA ASP A 436 -21.47 -6.95 12.20
C ASP A 436 -22.50 -7.13 11.07
N ASN A 437 -23.55 -6.30 11.04
CA ASN A 437 -24.53 -6.26 9.94
C ASN A 437 -23.89 -5.85 8.60
N ALA A 438 -23.02 -4.84 8.58
CA ALA A 438 -22.32 -4.43 7.36
C ALA A 438 -21.41 -5.54 6.82
N MET A 439 -20.69 -6.25 7.69
CA MET A 439 -19.91 -7.42 7.28
C MET A 439 -20.77 -8.55 6.73
N HIS A 440 -21.85 -8.92 7.44
CA HIS A 440 -22.79 -9.96 7.00
C HIS A 440 -23.45 -9.62 5.65
N SER A 441 -23.78 -8.34 5.39
CA SER A 441 -24.43 -7.90 4.16
C SER A 441 -23.71 -8.35 2.87
N GLY A 442 -22.37 -8.34 2.90
CA GLY A 442 -21.52 -8.70 1.77
C GLY A 442 -21.12 -10.17 1.70
N TYR A 443 -21.48 -10.99 2.69
CA TYR A 443 -20.97 -12.36 2.91
C TYR A 443 -20.97 -13.22 1.64
N SER A 444 -22.10 -13.36 0.95
CA SER A 444 -22.23 -14.28 -0.19
C SER A 444 -21.31 -13.92 -1.36
N THR A 445 -21.10 -12.62 -1.58
CA THR A 445 -20.25 -12.10 -2.65
C THR A 445 -18.79 -12.17 -2.26
N ARG A 446 -18.45 -11.75 -1.03
CA ARG A 446 -17.09 -11.78 -0.49
C ARG A 446 -16.54 -13.21 -0.40
N ARG A 447 -17.37 -14.18 -0.02
CA ARG A 447 -17.02 -15.60 -0.01
C ARG A 447 -16.77 -16.15 -1.43
N LYS A 448 -17.58 -15.74 -2.42
CA LYS A 448 -17.34 -16.11 -3.83
C LYS A 448 -16.06 -15.49 -4.37
N GLN A 449 -15.77 -14.23 -4.04
CA GLN A 449 -14.50 -13.58 -4.37
C GLN A 449 -13.30 -14.30 -3.73
N THR A 450 -13.42 -14.71 -2.46
CA THR A 450 -12.39 -15.51 -1.76
C THR A 450 -12.12 -16.82 -2.49
N TYR A 451 -13.17 -17.56 -2.86
CA TYR A 451 -13.01 -18.78 -3.64
C TYR A 451 -12.30 -18.51 -4.97
N ASN A 452 -12.83 -17.57 -5.77
CA ASN A 452 -12.32 -17.22 -7.09
C ASN A 452 -10.85 -16.77 -7.04
N ALA A 453 -10.44 -16.00 -6.02
CA ALA A 453 -9.05 -15.57 -5.83
C ALA A 453 -8.13 -16.77 -5.50
N LEU A 454 -8.54 -17.64 -4.57
CA LEU A 454 -7.73 -18.78 -4.13
C LEU A 454 -7.53 -19.85 -5.23
N ILE A 455 -8.52 -20.05 -6.13
CA ILE A 455 -8.39 -20.95 -7.28
C ILE A 455 -7.81 -20.29 -8.55
N SER A 456 -7.45 -19.00 -8.50
CA SER A 456 -7.02 -18.23 -9.67
C SER A 456 -5.61 -18.63 -10.14
N GLU A 457 -5.51 -19.14 -11.36
CA GLU A 457 -4.25 -19.53 -12.02
C GLU A 457 -3.68 -18.39 -12.90
N LYS A 458 -3.99 -17.13 -12.57
CA LYS A 458 -3.56 -15.94 -13.32
C LYS A 458 -2.17 -15.40 -12.89
N GLY A 459 -1.49 -16.09 -11.97
CA GLY A 459 -0.23 -15.69 -11.37
C GLY A 459 -0.36 -14.68 -10.21
N PHE A 460 0.74 -14.47 -9.48
CA PHE A 460 0.76 -13.71 -8.22
C PHE A 460 0.15 -12.31 -8.32
N ASN A 461 0.46 -11.58 -9.40
CA ASN A 461 0.09 -10.18 -9.53
C ASN A 461 -1.44 -9.95 -9.59
N ALA A 462 -2.20 -10.91 -10.14
CA ALA A 462 -3.65 -10.89 -10.09
C ALA A 462 -4.18 -11.31 -8.74
N PHE A 463 -3.65 -12.40 -8.18
CA PHE A 463 -4.03 -12.86 -6.85
C PHE A 463 -3.81 -11.78 -5.78
N GLY A 464 -2.66 -11.10 -5.78
CA GLY A 464 -2.36 -10.02 -4.85
C GLY A 464 -3.32 -8.83 -4.97
N ASN A 465 -3.78 -8.50 -6.17
CA ASN A 465 -4.82 -7.49 -6.41
C ASN A 465 -6.19 -7.94 -5.85
N ASP A 466 -6.60 -9.19 -6.13
CA ASP A 466 -7.86 -9.73 -5.62
C ASP A 466 -7.85 -9.86 -4.09
N LEU A 467 -6.70 -10.21 -3.51
CA LEU A 467 -6.43 -10.24 -2.07
C LEU A 467 -6.51 -8.85 -1.43
N GLU A 468 -5.87 -7.83 -2.02
CA GLU A 468 -5.95 -6.45 -1.53
C GLU A 468 -7.36 -5.86 -1.66
N ASN A 469 -8.10 -6.20 -2.72
CA ASN A 469 -9.51 -5.79 -2.88
C ASN A 469 -10.41 -6.39 -1.78
N LEU A 470 -10.24 -7.68 -1.47
CA LEU A 470 -10.95 -8.36 -0.37
C LEU A 470 -10.60 -7.76 1.00
N HIS A 471 -9.31 -7.47 1.22
CA HIS A 471 -8.81 -6.75 2.38
C HIS A 471 -9.49 -5.37 2.54
N ASN A 472 -9.50 -4.58 1.47
CA ASN A 472 -10.05 -3.22 1.49
C ASN A 472 -11.55 -3.20 1.81
N ASP A 473 -12.34 -4.15 1.31
CA ASP A 473 -13.76 -4.26 1.69
C ASP A 473 -13.92 -4.49 3.21
N VAL A 474 -13.21 -5.47 3.80
CA VAL A 474 -13.35 -5.77 5.24
C VAL A 474 -13.00 -4.57 6.11
N HIS A 475 -11.89 -3.88 5.84
CA HIS A 475 -11.52 -2.63 6.52
C HIS A 475 -12.64 -1.59 6.50
N VAL A 476 -13.28 -1.40 5.35
CA VAL A 476 -14.34 -0.40 5.16
C VAL A 476 -15.67 -0.83 5.75
N GLN A 477 -16.08 -2.09 5.58
CA GLN A 477 -17.34 -2.60 6.14
C GLN A 477 -17.33 -2.55 7.68
N VAL A 478 -16.22 -2.95 8.32
CA VAL A 478 -16.07 -2.89 9.79
C VAL A 478 -15.80 -1.46 10.28
N GLY A 479 -14.97 -0.70 9.58
CA GLY A 479 -14.59 0.65 9.99
C GLY A 479 -15.72 1.67 9.85
N GLY A 480 -16.35 1.79 8.66
CA GLY A 480 -17.30 2.85 8.37
C GLY A 480 -16.69 4.24 8.59
N ASN A 481 -17.29 5.05 9.47
CA ASN A 481 -16.73 6.34 9.90
C ASN A 481 -15.64 6.22 10.99
N GLY A 482 -15.34 5.01 11.44
CA GLY A 482 -14.41 4.70 12.54
C GLY A 482 -13.01 4.37 12.05
N ILE A 483 -12.08 4.28 13.00
CA ILE A 483 -10.64 4.34 12.73
C ILE A 483 -10.10 3.25 11.76
N LEU A 484 -10.71 2.07 11.72
CA LEU A 484 -10.27 0.94 10.89
C LEU A 484 -10.39 1.19 9.36
N SER A 485 -11.22 2.13 8.91
CA SER A 485 -11.36 2.49 7.48
C SER A 485 -10.34 3.54 6.99
N TYR A 486 -9.40 3.94 7.85
CA TYR A 486 -8.36 4.95 7.58
C TYR A 486 -6.99 4.26 7.62
N ILE A 487 -6.33 4.11 6.46
CA ILE A 487 -5.07 3.31 6.33
C ILE A 487 -4.07 3.65 7.44
N SER A 488 -3.75 4.93 7.60
CA SER A 488 -2.73 5.39 8.55
C SER A 488 -3.05 5.14 10.03
N LEU A 489 -4.27 4.71 10.37
CA LEU A 489 -4.72 4.51 11.75
C LEU A 489 -5.29 3.12 12.02
N ALA A 490 -5.51 2.32 10.97
CA ALA A 490 -6.25 1.07 11.04
C ALA A 490 -5.64 0.04 12.00
N ALA A 491 -4.31 -0.04 12.07
CA ALA A 491 -3.60 -1.03 12.89
C ALA A 491 -3.75 -0.84 14.41
N TYR A 492 -4.22 0.32 14.88
CA TYR A 492 -4.56 0.52 16.29
C TYR A 492 -5.82 -0.24 16.72
N GLU A 493 -6.66 -0.70 15.79
CA GLU A 493 -7.90 -1.38 16.11
C GLU A 493 -7.65 -2.92 16.18
N PRO A 494 -8.07 -3.64 17.23
CA PRO A 494 -7.70 -5.04 17.42
C PRO A 494 -8.14 -6.04 16.32
N LEU A 495 -9.27 -5.84 15.63
CA LEU A 495 -9.67 -6.71 14.51
C LEU A 495 -8.74 -6.59 13.30
N PHE A 496 -8.01 -5.48 13.12
CA PHE A 496 -6.96 -5.34 12.11
C PHE A 496 -6.06 -6.58 12.04
N TRP A 497 -5.57 -7.00 13.20
CA TRP A 497 -4.58 -8.07 13.29
C TRP A 497 -5.20 -9.45 13.05
N LEU A 498 -6.46 -9.69 13.46
CA LEU A 498 -7.18 -10.92 13.11
C LEU A 498 -7.51 -10.99 11.61
N HIS A 499 -7.82 -9.84 11.01
CA HIS A 499 -8.07 -9.69 9.58
C HIS A 499 -6.81 -9.94 8.75
N HIS A 500 -5.70 -9.24 9.05
CA HIS A 500 -4.42 -9.37 8.35
C HIS A 500 -3.81 -10.77 8.46
N ASN A 501 -4.09 -11.49 9.54
CA ASN A 501 -3.66 -12.89 9.64
C ASN A 501 -4.48 -13.85 8.74
N ASN A 502 -5.74 -13.50 8.42
CA ASN A 502 -6.49 -14.24 7.38
C ASN A 502 -5.99 -13.87 5.97
N ILE A 503 -5.53 -12.63 5.77
CA ILE A 503 -4.82 -12.23 4.53
C ILE A 503 -3.52 -13.04 4.36
N ASP A 504 -2.72 -13.19 5.42
CA ASP A 504 -1.51 -14.04 5.40
C ASP A 504 -1.84 -15.54 5.15
N ARG A 505 -2.93 -16.03 5.76
CA ARG A 505 -3.47 -17.38 5.50
C ARG A 505 -3.85 -17.58 4.04
N MET A 506 -4.61 -16.64 3.47
CA MET A 506 -5.02 -16.70 2.06
C MET A 506 -3.83 -16.66 1.11
N LEU A 507 -2.81 -15.84 1.41
CA LEU A 507 -1.54 -15.81 0.67
C LEU A 507 -0.83 -17.17 0.73
N ALA A 508 -0.70 -17.77 1.92
CA ALA A 508 -0.10 -19.10 2.07
C ALA A 508 -0.89 -20.18 1.32
N MET A 509 -2.23 -20.15 1.37
CA MET A 509 -3.10 -21.09 0.66
C MET A 509 -2.98 -20.95 -0.86
N TRP A 510 -2.93 -19.73 -1.40
CA TRP A 510 -2.75 -19.53 -2.84
C TRP A 510 -1.37 -19.97 -3.31
N GLN A 511 -0.30 -19.62 -2.58
CA GLN A 511 1.07 -20.08 -2.88
C GLN A 511 1.19 -21.61 -2.86
N ALA A 512 0.45 -22.26 -1.96
CA ALA A 512 0.44 -23.72 -1.84
C ALA A 512 -0.32 -24.39 -2.98
N ALA A 513 -1.44 -23.81 -3.42
CA ALA A 513 -2.26 -24.30 -4.53
C ALA A 513 -1.78 -23.85 -5.92
N ASN A 514 -0.75 -23.00 -6.01
CA ASN A 514 -0.16 -22.51 -7.26
C ASN A 514 1.38 -22.52 -7.16
N PRO A 515 2.01 -23.68 -6.97
CA PRO A 515 3.47 -23.79 -6.95
C PRO A 515 4.07 -23.46 -8.33
N GLY A 516 5.39 -23.24 -8.38
CA GLY A 516 6.14 -23.02 -9.61
C GLY A 516 6.62 -21.58 -9.80
N GLU A 517 7.79 -21.41 -10.43
CA GLU A 517 8.44 -20.11 -10.63
C GLU A 517 7.64 -19.18 -11.56
N GLU A 518 6.82 -19.75 -12.45
CA GLU A 518 5.88 -19.02 -13.32
C GLU A 518 4.79 -18.28 -12.54
N ASN A 519 4.52 -18.72 -11.30
CA ASN A 519 3.54 -18.14 -10.41
C ASN A 519 4.14 -17.10 -9.44
N TYR A 520 5.44 -16.78 -9.54
CA TYR A 520 6.06 -15.75 -8.71
C TYR A 520 5.65 -14.32 -9.09
N LEU A 521 5.88 -13.40 -8.16
CA LEU A 521 5.64 -11.97 -8.32
C LEU A 521 6.50 -11.40 -9.45
N ASN A 522 5.84 -10.69 -10.36
CA ASN A 522 6.48 -9.93 -11.43
C ASN A 522 6.55 -8.45 -11.03
N ALA A 523 7.65 -7.79 -11.39
CA ALA A 523 7.86 -6.40 -11.02
C ALA A 523 6.76 -5.47 -11.56
N SER A 524 6.36 -4.47 -10.77
CA SER A 524 5.28 -3.54 -11.10
C SER A 524 5.49 -2.21 -10.37
N ASP A 525 4.79 -1.15 -10.79
CA ASP A 525 4.97 0.20 -10.25
C ASP A 525 4.92 0.26 -8.72
N ALA A 526 5.94 0.90 -8.14
CA ALA A 526 6.16 0.96 -6.70
C ALA A 526 5.09 1.77 -5.97
N ALA A 527 4.92 1.49 -4.68
CA ALA A 527 4.24 2.38 -3.74
C ALA A 527 5.25 3.12 -2.84
N ALA A 528 5.05 4.42 -2.66
CA ALA A 528 5.83 5.21 -1.70
C ALA A 528 5.46 4.84 -0.26
N THR A 529 6.46 4.61 0.60
CA THR A 529 6.31 4.35 2.03
C THR A 529 7.33 5.15 2.84
N TYR A 530 7.20 5.16 4.17
CA TYR A 530 8.03 5.94 5.08
C TYR A 530 9.54 5.88 4.76
N GLN A 531 10.09 4.67 4.57
CA GLN A 531 11.52 4.45 4.32
C GLN A 531 11.84 4.14 2.84
N ARG A 532 10.85 4.26 1.93
CA ARG A 532 11.07 4.18 0.49
C ARG A 532 10.32 5.29 -0.25
N PRO A 533 10.97 6.43 -0.54
CA PRO A 533 10.42 7.42 -1.45
C PRO A 533 10.35 6.84 -2.86
N VAL A 534 9.22 7.10 -3.51
CA VAL A 534 9.00 6.96 -4.96
C VAL A 534 8.63 8.35 -5.42
N ASP A 535 9.21 8.86 -6.51
CA ASP A 535 8.84 10.19 -6.97
C ASP A 535 7.38 10.22 -7.40
N LEU A 536 6.65 11.21 -6.88
CA LEU A 536 5.22 11.39 -7.08
C LEU A 536 4.92 12.31 -8.27
N SER A 537 5.92 13.02 -8.83
CA SER A 537 5.75 13.78 -10.07
C SER A 537 5.96 12.96 -11.35
N ASP A 538 6.78 11.91 -11.29
CA ASP A 538 7.36 11.31 -12.50
C ASP A 538 6.64 10.04 -12.98
N VAL A 539 5.58 9.58 -12.30
CA VAL A 539 4.74 8.43 -12.71
C VAL A 539 3.95 8.65 -14.01
N ASP A 540 4.09 9.82 -14.64
CA ASP A 540 3.52 10.20 -15.92
C ASP A 540 4.58 10.67 -16.95
N ALA A 541 5.88 10.52 -16.64
CA ALA A 541 6.93 10.62 -17.63
C ALA A 541 6.69 9.58 -18.75
N GLU A 542 7.01 9.95 -19.98
CA GLU A 542 6.75 9.10 -21.14
C GLU A 542 7.85 8.03 -21.23
N GLU A 543 7.45 6.77 -21.40
CA GLU A 543 8.37 5.78 -21.96
C GLU A 543 8.61 6.22 -23.42
N ASP A 544 9.71 6.94 -23.66
CA ASP A 544 10.16 7.27 -25.02
C ASP A 544 10.49 5.95 -25.73
N GLU A 545 9.56 5.46 -26.56
CA GLU A 545 9.74 4.23 -27.35
C GLU A 545 10.92 4.34 -28.36
N ASP A 546 11.38 5.56 -28.63
CA ASP A 546 12.49 5.91 -29.53
C ASP A 546 13.79 6.32 -28.78
N ALA A 547 13.84 6.26 -27.44
CA ALA A 547 15.09 6.50 -26.71
C ALA A 547 16.07 5.35 -26.98
N GLU A 548 17.18 5.65 -27.67
CA GLU A 548 18.32 4.73 -27.72
C GLU A 548 18.75 4.42 -26.28
N GLU A 549 18.88 3.13 -25.94
CA GLU A 549 19.41 2.69 -24.65
C GLU A 549 20.83 3.28 -24.49
N ASP A 550 20.98 4.39 -23.78
CA ASP A 550 22.29 4.88 -23.33
C ASP A 550 22.84 3.83 -22.36
N PRO A 551 23.86 3.04 -22.75
CA PRO A 551 24.30 1.89 -21.97
C PRO A 551 25.06 2.29 -20.70
N ASP A 552 25.45 3.57 -20.57
CA ASP A 552 26.06 4.15 -19.37
C ASP A 552 25.02 4.91 -18.52
N SER A 553 23.79 5.11 -19.01
CA SER A 553 22.69 5.63 -18.19
C SER A 553 22.17 4.57 -17.22
N VAL A 554 22.57 4.68 -15.95
CA VAL A 554 21.92 3.93 -14.86
C VAL A 554 20.57 4.60 -14.56
N GLN A 555 19.59 4.44 -15.46
CA GLN A 555 18.18 4.65 -15.11
C GLN A 555 17.86 3.75 -13.91
N ASN A 556 17.55 4.37 -12.78
CA ASN A 556 17.35 3.66 -11.53
C ASN A 556 15.91 3.11 -11.43
N ASP A 557 15.54 2.25 -12.37
CA ASP A 557 14.22 1.60 -12.45
C ASP A 557 13.85 0.86 -11.14
N SER A 558 14.85 0.46 -10.35
CA SER A 558 14.68 -0.14 -9.02
C SER A 558 14.01 0.77 -7.97
N LEU A 559 14.04 2.10 -8.15
CA LEU A 559 13.30 3.03 -7.29
C LEU A 559 11.80 3.05 -7.60
N HIS A 560 11.42 2.86 -8.87
CA HIS A 560 10.05 3.05 -9.34
C HIS A 560 9.27 1.74 -9.51
N LYS A 561 9.91 0.58 -9.33
CA LYS A 561 9.26 -0.75 -9.35
C LYS A 561 9.40 -1.50 -8.02
N ASP A 562 8.31 -2.08 -7.56
CA ASP A 562 8.28 -3.14 -6.56
C ASP A 562 8.53 -4.50 -7.22
N SER A 563 9.45 -5.29 -6.67
CA SER A 563 9.96 -6.53 -7.24
C SER A 563 10.24 -7.59 -6.15
N MET A 564 10.79 -8.73 -6.55
CA MET A 564 11.19 -9.78 -5.61
C MET A 564 12.26 -9.33 -4.61
N ASP A 565 13.13 -8.40 -5.02
CA ASP A 565 14.29 -7.93 -4.25
C ASP A 565 14.01 -6.65 -3.43
N THR A 566 12.82 -6.05 -3.55
CA THR A 566 12.49 -4.82 -2.83
C THR A 566 12.55 -5.03 -1.31
N PRO A 567 13.34 -4.22 -0.57
CA PRO A 567 13.42 -4.31 0.88
C PRO A 567 12.07 -4.02 1.55
N LEU A 568 11.61 -4.97 2.38
CA LEU A 568 10.38 -4.87 3.15
C LEU A 568 10.66 -4.14 4.48
N TYR A 569 10.94 -2.84 4.42
CA TYR A 569 11.21 -2.04 5.63
C TYR A 569 10.02 -2.01 6.60
N PRO A 570 10.23 -2.03 7.94
CA PRO A 570 11.51 -2.03 8.66
C PRO A 570 11.99 -3.45 9.02
N TRP A 571 11.51 -4.49 8.35
CA TRP A 571 11.75 -5.89 8.75
C TRP A 571 13.18 -6.33 8.44
N MET A 572 13.90 -6.75 9.48
CA MET A 572 15.30 -7.14 9.40
C MET A 572 15.51 -8.58 9.90
N HIS A 573 16.42 -9.29 9.24
CA HIS A 573 16.90 -10.62 9.63
C HIS A 573 18.00 -10.54 10.70
N LYS A 574 18.25 -11.63 11.42
CA LYS A 574 19.32 -11.69 12.44
C LYS A 574 20.74 -11.46 11.91
N ASN A 575 20.95 -11.55 10.59
CA ASN A 575 22.22 -11.27 9.93
C ASN A 575 22.38 -9.79 9.50
N GLY A 576 21.38 -8.94 9.77
CA GLY A 576 21.38 -7.52 9.39
C GLY A 576 20.94 -7.22 7.96
N GLN A 577 20.48 -8.22 7.20
CA GLN A 577 19.82 -8.00 5.91
C GLN A 577 18.35 -7.62 6.09
N TRP A 578 17.83 -6.80 5.18
CA TRP A 578 16.39 -6.54 5.08
C TRP A 578 15.67 -7.79 4.58
N TRP A 579 14.42 -7.94 4.99
CA TRP A 579 13.52 -8.90 4.35
C TRP A 579 13.21 -8.46 2.92
N SER A 580 12.90 -9.43 2.07
CA SER A 580 12.47 -9.27 0.68
C SER A 580 11.35 -10.25 0.37
N SER A 581 10.69 -10.13 -0.78
CA SER A 581 9.70 -11.14 -1.19
C SER A 581 10.31 -12.54 -1.34
N ARG A 582 11.61 -12.64 -1.65
CA ARG A 582 12.33 -13.92 -1.78
C ARG A 582 12.39 -14.76 -0.49
N ASP A 583 12.20 -14.13 0.67
CA ASP A 583 12.22 -14.83 1.96
C ASP A 583 10.96 -15.67 2.23
N ILE A 584 9.89 -15.41 1.45
CA ILE A 584 8.51 -15.84 1.73
C ILE A 584 7.69 -16.10 0.45
N GLN A 585 8.36 -16.33 -0.68
CA GLN A 585 7.76 -16.47 -2.01
C GLN A 585 7.02 -17.82 -2.17
N ASP A 586 7.47 -18.84 -1.44
CA ASP A 586 6.96 -20.21 -1.49
C ASP A 586 6.13 -20.50 -0.23
N ALA A 587 5.06 -21.29 -0.35
CA ALA A 587 4.24 -21.66 0.80
C ALA A 587 5.03 -22.39 1.90
N SER A 588 6.12 -23.07 1.54
CA SER A 588 7.00 -23.77 2.49
C SER A 588 7.84 -22.84 3.36
N ASP A 589 7.98 -21.56 2.98
CA ASP A 589 8.82 -20.59 3.69
C ASP A 589 8.29 -20.25 5.08
N ILE A 590 6.97 -20.25 5.26
CA ILE A 590 6.31 -19.93 6.54
C ILE A 590 6.78 -20.88 7.66
N TRP A 591 7.08 -22.13 7.31
CA TRP A 591 7.54 -23.16 8.26
C TRP A 591 8.95 -22.87 8.80
N LYS A 592 9.79 -22.12 8.06
CA LYS A 592 11.11 -21.65 8.53
C LYS A 592 10.96 -20.74 9.76
N PHE A 593 9.84 -20.01 9.85
CA PHE A 593 9.44 -19.15 10.96
C PHE A 593 8.50 -19.84 11.95
N LYS A 594 8.43 -21.18 11.92
CA LYS A 594 7.74 -22.05 12.88
C LYS A 594 6.23 -21.80 13.00
N TYR A 595 5.57 -21.36 11.94
CA TYR A 595 4.11 -21.31 11.88
C TYR A 595 3.58 -21.97 10.61
N GLY A 596 2.30 -22.29 10.62
CA GLY A 596 1.53 -22.79 9.48
C GLY A 596 0.05 -22.47 9.66
N TYR A 597 -0.83 -23.12 8.92
CA TYR A 597 -2.28 -23.01 9.03
C TYR A 597 -2.92 -24.41 8.94
N PRO A 598 -4.15 -24.67 9.43
CA PRO A 598 -4.82 -25.96 9.20
C PRO A 598 -4.86 -26.38 7.72
N GLU A 599 -4.91 -25.40 6.81
CA GLU A 599 -4.90 -25.57 5.36
C GLU A 599 -3.48 -25.59 4.75
N VAL A 600 -2.48 -25.03 5.43
CA VAL A 600 -1.05 -25.11 5.04
C VAL A 600 -0.21 -25.62 6.24
N PRO A 601 -0.40 -26.89 6.64
CA PRO A 601 -0.07 -27.32 8.00
C PRO A 601 1.41 -27.65 8.18
N CYS A 602 1.92 -27.40 9.39
CA CYS A 602 3.28 -27.77 9.80
C CYS A 602 3.58 -29.29 9.65
N SER A 603 2.56 -30.16 9.58
CA SER A 603 2.73 -31.59 9.30
C SER A 603 3.17 -31.87 7.85
N TYR A 604 3.06 -30.91 6.94
CA TYR A 604 3.44 -31.03 5.52
C TYR A 604 4.88 -30.57 5.21
N ILE A 605 5.69 -30.18 6.21
CA ILE A 605 7.10 -29.79 6.04
C ILE A 605 7.95 -30.79 5.22
N LYS A 606 7.59 -32.07 5.24
CA LYS A 606 8.29 -33.15 4.52
C LYS A 606 7.57 -33.64 3.26
N LYS A 607 6.52 -32.94 2.82
CA LYS A 607 5.72 -33.27 1.64
C LYS A 607 6.24 -32.50 0.42
N THR A 608 5.97 -33.02 -0.77
CA THR A 608 6.34 -32.31 -2.02
C THR A 608 5.35 -31.17 -2.29
N PRO A 609 5.71 -30.16 -3.12
CA PRO A 609 4.80 -29.09 -3.49
C PRO A 609 3.48 -29.59 -4.09
N GLU A 610 3.50 -30.67 -4.88
CA GLU A 610 2.31 -31.24 -5.53
C GLU A 610 1.39 -31.94 -4.52
N GLN A 611 1.96 -32.58 -3.49
CA GLN A 611 1.21 -33.15 -2.38
C GLN A 611 0.57 -32.06 -1.52
N LEU A 612 1.25 -30.92 -1.36
CA LEU A 612 0.72 -29.76 -0.67
C LEU A 612 -0.41 -29.12 -1.49
N ASP A 613 -0.20 -28.82 -2.78
CA ASP A 613 -1.22 -28.28 -3.70
C ASP A 613 -2.50 -29.12 -3.66
N THR A 614 -2.39 -30.44 -3.88
CA THR A 614 -3.54 -31.35 -3.83
C THR A 614 -4.34 -31.16 -2.54
N PHE A 615 -3.66 -31.18 -1.38
CA PHE A 615 -4.31 -31.01 -0.07
C PHE A 615 -4.91 -29.60 0.12
N VAL A 616 -4.22 -28.53 -0.30
CA VAL A 616 -4.72 -27.17 -0.13
C VAL A 616 -5.89 -26.89 -1.08
N THR A 617 -5.83 -27.37 -2.32
CA THR A 617 -6.94 -27.33 -3.29
C THR A 617 -8.16 -28.08 -2.75
N GLU A 618 -7.99 -29.25 -2.12
CA GLU A 618 -9.07 -29.93 -1.37
C GLU A 618 -9.66 -29.02 -0.29
N LYS A 619 -8.83 -28.38 0.56
CA LYS A 619 -9.31 -27.49 1.63
C LYS A 619 -10.02 -26.25 1.09
N ILE A 620 -9.50 -25.60 0.04
CA ILE A 620 -10.15 -24.46 -0.63
C ILE A 620 -11.54 -24.86 -1.13
N ASN A 621 -11.65 -26.03 -1.78
CA ASN A 621 -12.93 -26.53 -2.28
C ASN A 621 -13.91 -26.92 -1.14
N GLU A 622 -13.43 -27.52 -0.04
CA GLU A 622 -14.27 -27.86 1.13
C GLU A 622 -14.80 -26.63 1.88
N LEU A 623 -13.96 -25.60 2.01
CA LEU A 623 -14.27 -24.36 2.73
C LEU A 623 -15.12 -23.41 1.88
N TYR A 624 -14.76 -23.20 0.61
CA TYR A 624 -15.21 -22.05 -0.19
C TYR A 624 -15.91 -22.38 -1.51
N MET A 625 -15.85 -23.61 -2.06
CA MET A 625 -16.61 -23.92 -3.29
C MET A 625 -18.12 -23.89 -3.03
N ASP A 626 -18.87 -23.28 -3.96
CA ASP A 626 -20.34 -23.34 -3.96
C ASP A 626 -20.80 -24.71 -4.46
N LYS A 627 -21.31 -25.55 -3.55
CA LYS A 627 -21.94 -26.81 -3.98
C LYS A 627 -23.30 -26.51 -4.63
N PRO A 628 -23.57 -27.01 -5.84
CA PRO A 628 -24.86 -26.86 -6.51
C PRO A 628 -26.00 -27.41 -5.65
N LEU A 629 -27.16 -26.77 -5.68
CA LEU A 629 -28.37 -27.31 -5.07
C LEU A 629 -28.69 -28.66 -5.73
N LYS A 630 -28.76 -29.74 -4.94
CA LYS A 630 -29.22 -31.06 -5.39
C LYS A 630 -30.70 -30.99 -5.77
N GLY A 631 -31.02 -30.60 -7.01
CA GLY A 631 -32.40 -30.57 -7.48
C GLY A 631 -32.69 -29.74 -8.73
N SER A 632 -32.14 -30.13 -9.89
CA SER A 632 -32.76 -29.75 -11.19
C SER A 632 -32.55 -30.80 -12.29
N THR A 633 -32.74 -32.07 -11.94
CA THR A 633 -33.09 -33.10 -12.94
C THR A 633 -34.18 -34.00 -12.35
N LYS A 634 -35.42 -33.88 -12.86
CA LYS A 634 -36.42 -34.94 -12.74
C LYS A 634 -36.04 -36.09 -13.69
N SER A 635 -34.90 -36.72 -13.46
CA SER A 635 -34.57 -37.99 -14.12
C SER A 635 -35.30 -39.11 -13.39
N LYS A 636 -36.11 -39.88 -14.13
CA LYS A 636 -36.91 -40.98 -13.57
C LYS A 636 -35.99 -42.06 -13.01
N LYS A 637 -36.44 -42.76 -11.96
CA LYS A 637 -35.78 -43.98 -11.43
C LYS A 637 -35.51 -44.96 -12.59
N GLY A 638 -34.24 -45.27 -12.83
CA GLY A 638 -33.76 -46.33 -13.70
C GLY A 638 -32.49 -46.93 -13.11
N LYS A 639 -32.41 -48.26 -13.02
CA LYS A 639 -31.25 -48.97 -12.46
C LYS A 639 -30.07 -48.97 -13.47
N ASN A 640 -28.87 -49.08 -12.93
CA ASN A 640 -27.61 -49.46 -13.60
C ASN A 640 -27.12 -48.57 -14.76
N SER A 641 -26.14 -47.71 -14.47
CA SER A 641 -24.86 -47.74 -15.19
C SER A 641 -23.77 -47.00 -14.42
N GLU A 642 -22.57 -47.57 -14.32
CA GLU A 642 -21.35 -46.84 -13.99
C GLU A 642 -20.92 -46.02 -15.21
N ARG A 643 -21.67 -44.95 -15.50
CA ARG A 643 -21.23 -43.89 -16.41
C ARG A 643 -20.74 -42.73 -15.57
N GLY A 644 -19.47 -42.36 -15.75
CA GLY A 644 -18.81 -41.30 -14.98
C GLY A 644 -19.67 -40.04 -14.92
N ALA A 645 -19.81 -39.48 -13.71
CA ALA A 645 -20.61 -38.29 -13.49
C ALA A 645 -20.11 -37.15 -14.38
N ALA A 646 -20.97 -36.67 -15.29
CA ALA A 646 -20.62 -35.55 -16.15
C ALA A 646 -20.30 -34.32 -15.29
N ALA A 647 -19.13 -33.71 -15.52
CA ALA A 647 -18.69 -32.53 -14.79
C ALA A 647 -19.73 -31.41 -14.94
N LEU A 648 -20.24 -30.89 -13.82
CA LEU A 648 -21.33 -29.93 -13.85
C LEU A 648 -20.83 -28.58 -14.37
N GLN A 649 -21.58 -28.00 -15.28
CA GLN A 649 -21.32 -26.67 -15.83
C GLN A 649 -22.30 -25.66 -15.24
N THR A 650 -21.79 -24.47 -14.91
CA THR A 650 -22.59 -23.31 -14.48
C THR A 650 -22.14 -22.09 -15.27
N MET A 651 -23.07 -21.16 -15.52
CA MET A 651 -22.72 -19.81 -15.92
C MET A 651 -22.48 -18.97 -14.65
N GLU A 652 -21.36 -18.27 -14.61
CA GLU A 652 -21.06 -17.27 -13.59
C GLU A 652 -21.17 -15.88 -14.21
N TRP A 653 -21.71 -14.92 -13.46
CA TRP A 653 -21.90 -13.54 -13.90
C TRP A 653 -21.13 -12.62 -12.97
N ASP A 654 -20.35 -11.69 -13.53
CA ASP A 654 -19.47 -10.80 -12.77
C ASP A 654 -19.60 -9.34 -13.25
N VAL A 655 -19.46 -8.40 -12.31
CA VAL A 655 -19.17 -7.00 -12.62
C VAL A 655 -17.66 -6.77 -12.54
N ASN A 656 -17.10 -6.21 -13.61
CA ASN A 656 -15.70 -5.82 -13.70
C ASN A 656 -15.65 -4.30 -13.57
N ILE A 657 -14.86 -3.78 -12.63
CA ILE A 657 -14.72 -2.35 -12.36
C ILE A 657 -13.26 -1.93 -12.64
N LEU A 658 -13.07 -0.84 -13.36
CA LEU A 658 -11.82 -0.09 -13.48
C LEU A 658 -12.05 1.35 -13.05
N ILE A 659 -11.10 1.92 -12.31
CA ILE A 659 -11.09 3.36 -11.99
C ILE A 659 -9.66 3.81 -11.67
N ASP A 660 -9.28 5.03 -12.05
CA ASP A 660 -8.07 5.65 -11.52
C ASP A 660 -8.30 6.06 -10.06
N GLN A 661 -7.53 5.51 -9.13
CA GLN A 661 -7.68 5.85 -7.70
C GLN A 661 -7.49 7.35 -7.41
N SER A 662 -6.80 8.09 -8.27
CA SER A 662 -6.58 9.54 -8.10
C SER A 662 -7.82 10.41 -8.38
N GLU A 663 -8.92 9.85 -8.91
CA GLU A 663 -10.22 10.53 -9.11
C GLU A 663 -10.72 11.25 -7.87
N LEU A 664 -10.52 10.64 -6.69
CA LEU A 664 -10.99 11.14 -5.41
C LEU A 664 -9.86 11.15 -4.37
N CYS A 665 -9.97 12.03 -3.38
CA CYS A 665 -9.19 11.98 -2.15
C CYS A 665 -9.93 11.17 -1.08
N GLY A 666 -9.20 10.65 -0.08
CA GLY A 666 -9.80 9.87 1.01
C GLY A 666 -10.25 8.46 0.61
N THR A 667 -10.94 7.79 1.53
CA THR A 667 -11.55 6.47 1.27
C THR A 667 -12.78 6.65 0.40
N PHE A 668 -12.98 5.78 -0.58
CA PHE A 668 -14.23 5.76 -1.35
C PHE A 668 -14.64 4.36 -1.76
N ILE A 669 -15.93 4.21 -2.03
CA ILE A 669 -16.58 2.93 -2.36
C ILE A 669 -17.38 3.12 -3.64
N ILE A 670 -17.29 2.17 -4.57
CA ILE A 670 -18.28 1.96 -5.62
C ILE A 670 -19.21 0.84 -5.15
N TYR A 671 -20.46 1.19 -4.85
CA TYR A 671 -21.51 0.25 -4.49
C TYR A 671 -22.20 -0.30 -5.73
N LEU A 672 -22.49 -1.60 -5.72
CA LEU A 672 -23.29 -2.30 -6.73
C LEU A 672 -24.62 -2.78 -6.14
N PHE A 673 -25.71 -2.51 -6.86
CA PHE A 673 -27.07 -2.89 -6.48
C PHE A 673 -27.81 -3.59 -7.62
N LEU A 674 -28.73 -4.50 -7.28
CA LEU A 674 -29.76 -5.05 -8.16
C LEU A 674 -31.12 -4.48 -7.73
N GLY A 675 -31.55 -3.43 -8.42
CA GLY A 675 -32.65 -2.54 -8.03
C GLY A 675 -32.12 -1.18 -7.57
N GLN A 676 -33.02 -0.23 -7.32
CA GLN A 676 -32.62 1.06 -6.75
C GLN A 676 -32.17 0.89 -5.29
N PRO A 677 -31.12 1.59 -4.85
CA PRO A 677 -30.75 1.66 -3.44
C PRO A 677 -31.74 2.54 -2.64
N PRO A 678 -31.72 2.48 -1.30
CA PRO A 678 -32.37 3.47 -0.44
C PRO A 678 -31.90 4.90 -0.74
N ALA A 679 -32.72 5.89 -0.38
CA ALA A 679 -32.41 7.31 -0.62
C ALA A 679 -31.33 7.87 0.31
N ASP A 680 -31.22 7.39 1.56
CA ASP A 680 -30.13 7.78 2.47
C ASP A 680 -28.96 6.80 2.31
N PRO A 681 -27.74 7.26 1.95
CA PRO A 681 -26.56 6.40 1.86
C PRO A 681 -26.20 5.62 3.13
N LYS A 682 -26.70 6.05 4.31
CA LYS A 682 -26.52 5.31 5.57
C LYS A 682 -27.17 3.94 5.56
N ASP A 683 -28.24 3.75 4.77
CA ASP A 683 -29.00 2.50 4.70
C ASP A 683 -28.47 1.54 3.62
N TRP A 684 -27.54 1.99 2.76
CA TRP A 684 -27.03 1.20 1.64
C TRP A 684 -26.35 -0.10 2.07
N ASP A 685 -25.62 -0.09 3.19
CA ASP A 685 -24.90 -1.27 3.65
C ASP A 685 -25.82 -2.41 4.08
N ASN A 686 -27.04 -2.10 4.56
CA ASN A 686 -27.98 -3.11 5.07
C ASN A 686 -29.14 -3.40 4.10
N CYS A 687 -29.14 -2.81 2.90
CA CYS A 687 -30.26 -2.95 1.97
C CYS A 687 -30.20 -4.28 1.19
N LYS A 688 -31.37 -4.87 0.94
CA LYS A 688 -31.50 -6.17 0.24
C LYS A 688 -31.05 -6.14 -1.23
N THR A 689 -30.91 -4.96 -1.82
CA THR A 689 -30.49 -4.77 -3.20
C THR A 689 -28.97 -4.66 -3.34
N LYS A 690 -28.20 -4.42 -2.27
CA LYS A 690 -26.72 -4.42 -2.29
C LYS A 690 -26.20 -5.80 -2.70
N VAL A 691 -25.27 -5.81 -3.66
CA VAL A 691 -24.58 -7.03 -4.10
C VAL A 691 -23.16 -7.09 -3.57
N GLY A 692 -22.42 -6.00 -3.67
CA GLY A 692 -21.00 -5.94 -3.31
C GLY A 692 -20.42 -4.55 -3.54
N THR A 693 -19.12 -4.42 -3.30
CA THR A 693 -18.41 -3.15 -3.45
C THR A 693 -17.04 -3.32 -4.11
N LEU A 694 -16.54 -2.23 -4.71
CA LEU A 694 -15.12 -1.95 -4.74
C LEU A 694 -14.84 -0.89 -3.68
N SER A 695 -13.98 -1.20 -2.71
CA SER A 695 -13.53 -0.29 -1.66
C SER A 695 -12.08 0.12 -1.90
N LEU A 696 -11.80 1.42 -1.93
CA LEU A 696 -10.45 1.97 -2.10
C LEU A 696 -10.12 2.91 -0.94
N LEU A 697 -9.40 2.36 0.04
CA LEU A 697 -8.96 3.03 1.27
C LEU A 697 -8.12 4.28 0.98
N GLY A 698 -8.11 5.25 1.89
CA GLY A 698 -7.27 6.43 1.77
C GLY A 698 -7.19 7.24 3.06
N ALA A 699 -6.64 8.45 2.95
CA ALA A 699 -6.60 9.44 4.02
C ALA A 699 -7.31 10.73 3.56
N PRO A 700 -8.14 11.38 4.40
CA PRO A 700 -8.85 12.60 4.04
C PRO A 700 -7.91 13.68 3.51
N LYS A 701 -8.33 14.40 2.47
CA LYS A 701 -7.58 15.47 1.78
C LYS A 701 -6.23 15.07 1.19
N ARG A 702 -5.82 13.79 1.26
CA ARG A 702 -4.63 13.28 0.56
C ARG A 702 -5.02 12.82 -0.84
N LYS A 703 -4.43 13.47 -1.85
CA LYS A 703 -4.44 12.96 -3.23
C LYS A 703 -3.68 11.63 -3.28
N ARG A 704 -4.11 10.75 -4.19
CA ARG A 704 -3.43 9.48 -4.50
C ARG A 704 -2.66 9.60 -5.79
N ILE A 705 -1.63 8.78 -5.92
CA ILE A 705 -0.89 8.57 -7.17
C ILE A 705 -1.86 8.04 -8.23
N SER A 706 -1.78 8.53 -9.46
CA SER A 706 -2.59 7.98 -10.57
C SER A 706 -2.23 6.52 -10.82
N ARG A 707 -3.21 5.63 -10.70
CA ARG A 707 -3.10 4.19 -10.95
C ARG A 707 -4.49 3.65 -11.23
N VAL A 708 -4.64 2.87 -12.30
CA VAL A 708 -5.90 2.20 -12.59
C VAL A 708 -6.00 0.96 -11.71
N GLU A 709 -6.95 0.99 -10.79
CA GLU A 709 -7.32 -0.13 -9.94
C GLU A 709 -8.39 -0.99 -10.64
N ALA A 710 -8.35 -2.30 -10.41
CA ALA A 710 -9.24 -3.27 -11.05
C ALA A 710 -9.86 -4.22 -10.04
N ALA A 711 -11.16 -4.49 -10.16
CA ALA A 711 -11.86 -5.44 -9.30
C ALA A 711 -12.95 -6.22 -10.03
N THR A 712 -13.13 -7.48 -9.63
CA THR A 712 -14.20 -8.36 -10.10
C THR A 712 -15.17 -8.66 -8.95
N VAL A 713 -16.47 -8.37 -9.13
CA VAL A 713 -17.53 -8.55 -8.13
C VAL A 713 -18.58 -9.54 -8.67
N PRO A 714 -18.66 -10.77 -8.14
CA PRO A 714 -19.61 -11.80 -8.56
C PRO A 714 -21.06 -11.41 -8.31
N LEU A 715 -21.88 -11.51 -9.36
CA LEU A 715 -23.33 -11.32 -9.33
C LEU A 715 -24.09 -12.62 -9.05
N THR A 716 -23.56 -13.78 -9.47
CA THR A 716 -24.26 -15.07 -9.40
C THR A 716 -24.85 -15.41 -8.02
N PRO A 717 -24.14 -15.19 -6.88
CA PRO A 717 -24.71 -15.47 -5.57
C PRO A 717 -25.94 -14.60 -5.25
N ALA A 718 -25.91 -13.32 -5.65
CA ALA A 718 -27.03 -12.40 -5.46
C ALA A 718 -28.19 -12.70 -6.42
N LEU A 719 -27.91 -12.97 -7.70
CA LEU A 719 -28.92 -13.37 -8.70
C LEU A 719 -29.71 -14.59 -8.24
N ARG A 720 -29.01 -15.65 -7.80
CA ARG A 720 -29.64 -16.86 -7.23
C ARG A 720 -30.48 -16.55 -5.99
N LYS A 721 -29.98 -15.71 -5.07
CA LYS A 721 -30.70 -15.27 -3.86
C LYS A 721 -31.96 -14.46 -4.18
N MET A 722 -31.97 -13.74 -5.30
CA MET A 722 -33.12 -12.99 -5.82
C MET A 722 -34.06 -13.83 -6.71
N GLY A 723 -33.73 -15.11 -6.95
CA GLY A 723 -34.54 -16.01 -7.78
C GLY A 723 -34.35 -15.84 -9.29
N VAL A 724 -33.33 -15.09 -9.73
CA VAL A 724 -33.04 -14.81 -11.15
C VAL A 724 -32.25 -15.98 -11.73
N ASN A 725 -32.99 -16.98 -12.23
CA ASN A 725 -32.47 -18.27 -12.71
C ASN A 725 -32.89 -18.58 -14.16
N GLY A 726 -33.05 -17.55 -14.99
CA GLY A 726 -33.46 -17.67 -16.39
C GLY A 726 -32.32 -18.07 -17.33
N THR A 727 -32.61 -18.05 -18.63
CA THR A 727 -31.64 -18.07 -19.73
C THR A 727 -30.68 -16.87 -19.66
N ASP A 728 -29.53 -16.98 -20.31
CA ASP A 728 -28.51 -15.90 -20.33
C ASP A 728 -29.08 -14.57 -20.87
N ALA A 729 -30.02 -14.65 -21.82
CA ALA A 729 -30.75 -13.48 -22.34
C ALA A 729 -31.70 -12.84 -21.29
N GLU A 730 -32.39 -13.64 -20.48
CA GLU A 730 -33.23 -13.16 -19.38
C GLU A 730 -32.38 -12.55 -18.24
N VAL A 731 -31.21 -13.13 -17.95
CA VAL A 731 -30.25 -12.58 -16.98
C VAL A 731 -29.67 -11.26 -17.49
N SER A 732 -29.22 -11.18 -18.75
CA SER A 732 -28.74 -9.92 -19.35
C SER A 732 -29.83 -8.84 -19.36
N ALA A 733 -31.07 -9.17 -19.74
CA ALA A 733 -32.20 -8.23 -19.69
C ALA A 733 -32.47 -7.73 -18.26
N TYR A 734 -32.48 -8.64 -17.27
CA TYR A 734 -32.62 -8.28 -15.86
C TYR A 734 -31.49 -7.36 -15.37
N LEU A 735 -30.24 -7.68 -15.69
CA LEU A 735 -29.09 -6.85 -15.31
C LEU A 735 -29.10 -5.49 -16.02
N LYS A 736 -29.53 -5.43 -17.29
CA LYS A 736 -29.70 -4.18 -18.02
C LYS A 736 -30.67 -3.25 -17.30
N GLU A 737 -31.80 -3.77 -16.83
CA GLU A 737 -32.79 -2.97 -16.09
C GLU A 737 -32.37 -2.67 -14.64
N LYS A 738 -31.88 -3.68 -13.91
CA LYS A 738 -31.74 -3.63 -12.44
C LYS A 738 -30.33 -3.33 -11.95
N LEU A 739 -29.26 -3.58 -12.71
CA LEU A 739 -27.89 -3.31 -12.24
C LEU A 739 -27.67 -1.79 -12.16
N VAL A 740 -27.45 -1.31 -10.94
CA VAL A 740 -27.28 0.10 -10.59
C VAL A 740 -26.02 0.25 -9.75
N TRP A 741 -25.26 1.33 -9.96
CA TRP A 741 -24.09 1.66 -9.15
C TRP A 741 -24.16 3.09 -8.59
N ARG A 742 -23.47 3.30 -7.47
CA ARG A 742 -23.31 4.59 -6.77
C ARG A 742 -21.90 4.70 -6.20
N CYS A 743 -21.45 5.93 -5.95
CA CYS A 743 -20.16 6.20 -5.31
C CYS A 743 -20.38 6.90 -3.96
N TRP A 744 -19.62 6.48 -2.95
CA TRP A 744 -19.63 7.01 -1.59
C TRP A 744 -18.21 7.39 -1.18
N ASN A 745 -17.98 8.59 -0.65
CA ASN A 745 -16.63 9.11 -0.38
C ASN A 745 -16.51 9.72 1.02
N VAL A 746 -15.45 9.33 1.73
CA VAL A 746 -15.04 9.82 3.06
C VAL A 746 -13.81 10.72 2.88
N ASN A 747 -14.05 12.03 2.72
CA ASN A 747 -12.98 13.03 2.48
C ASN A 747 -13.16 14.33 3.29
N GLY A 748 -14.34 14.56 3.86
CA GLY A 748 -14.60 15.74 4.69
C GLY A 748 -13.85 15.71 6.02
N ALA A 749 -13.49 16.88 6.54
CA ALA A 749 -12.89 17.01 7.88
C ALA A 749 -13.89 16.70 9.03
N ASP A 750 -15.18 16.63 8.69
CA ASP A 750 -16.26 16.13 9.53
C ASP A 750 -16.26 14.58 9.65
N GLY A 751 -15.50 13.88 8.80
CA GLY A 751 -15.52 12.42 8.69
C GLY A 751 -16.84 11.88 8.15
N VAL A 752 -17.72 12.76 7.64
CA VAL A 752 -19.04 12.38 7.15
C VAL A 752 -18.94 12.02 5.68
N ALA A 753 -19.23 10.77 5.39
CA ALA A 753 -19.26 10.22 4.05
C ALA A 753 -20.40 10.82 3.22
N LYS A 754 -20.15 11.09 1.93
CA LYS A 754 -21.10 11.74 1.01
C LYS A 754 -21.21 10.96 -0.30
N GLU A 755 -22.40 10.94 -0.90
CA GLU A 755 -22.59 10.39 -2.25
C GLU A 755 -21.88 11.27 -3.28
N ILE A 756 -21.24 10.64 -4.26
CA ILE A 756 -20.60 11.30 -5.40
C ILE A 756 -21.38 10.91 -6.66
N GLU A 757 -21.77 11.91 -7.45
CA GLU A 757 -22.47 11.67 -8.72
C GLU A 757 -21.57 10.90 -9.68
N ILE A 758 -21.96 9.68 -10.06
CA ILE A 758 -21.20 8.80 -10.98
C ILE A 758 -20.70 9.50 -12.26
N LYS A 759 -21.46 10.49 -12.77
CA LYS A 759 -21.09 11.27 -13.96
C LYS A 759 -19.84 12.13 -13.80
N SER A 760 -19.36 12.39 -12.57
CA SER A 760 -18.14 13.17 -12.32
C SER A 760 -16.87 12.31 -12.35
N LEU A 761 -16.98 10.99 -12.25
CA LEU A 761 -15.86 10.06 -12.27
C LEU A 761 -15.49 9.77 -13.73
N LYS A 762 -14.35 10.31 -14.19
CA LYS A 762 -14.02 10.36 -15.63
C LYS A 762 -13.46 9.05 -16.17
N THR A 763 -12.70 8.35 -15.35
CA THR A 763 -11.98 7.10 -15.66
C THR A 763 -12.78 5.85 -15.30
N LEU A 764 -13.89 5.98 -14.56
CA LEU A 764 -14.72 4.85 -14.14
C LEU A 764 -15.26 4.08 -15.36
N LYS A 765 -14.94 2.79 -15.42
CA LYS A 765 -15.51 1.81 -16.35
C LYS A 765 -16.08 0.63 -15.58
N ILE A 766 -17.33 0.30 -15.86
CA ILE A 766 -18.07 -0.82 -15.30
C ILE A 766 -18.57 -1.68 -16.45
N ALA A 767 -18.21 -2.96 -16.44
CA ALA A 767 -18.56 -3.96 -17.44
C ALA A 767 -19.22 -5.17 -16.78
N VAL A 768 -20.08 -5.88 -17.51
CA VAL A 768 -20.62 -7.17 -17.09
C VAL A 768 -20.08 -8.27 -17.98
N THR A 769 -19.73 -9.40 -17.39
CA THR A 769 -19.33 -10.62 -18.10
C THR A 769 -20.13 -11.82 -17.66
N GLU A 770 -20.38 -12.73 -18.60
CA GLU A 770 -20.70 -14.12 -18.32
C GLU A 770 -19.46 -15.00 -18.53
N THR A 771 -19.26 -16.00 -17.68
CA THR A 771 -18.17 -16.97 -17.80
C THR A 771 -18.68 -18.38 -17.54
N LYS A 772 -18.46 -19.28 -18.50
CA LYS A 772 -18.80 -20.69 -18.33
C LYS A 772 -17.76 -21.38 -17.43
N VAL A 773 -18.18 -21.90 -16.28
CA VAL A 773 -17.33 -22.63 -15.34
C VAL A 773 -17.73 -24.09 -15.29
N THR A 774 -16.76 -24.99 -15.44
CA THR A 774 -16.93 -26.43 -15.23
C THR A 774 -16.38 -26.79 -13.85
N LEU A 775 -17.24 -27.23 -12.95
CA LEU A 775 -16.86 -27.65 -11.60
C LEU A 775 -16.05 -28.97 -11.64
N PRO A 776 -15.12 -29.18 -10.71
CA PRO A 776 -14.38 -30.43 -10.60
C PRO A 776 -15.33 -31.57 -10.18
N VAL A 777 -14.95 -32.81 -10.51
CA VAL A 777 -15.70 -34.02 -10.13
C VAL A 777 -15.42 -34.49 -8.70
N ASP A 778 -14.35 -33.98 -8.10
CA ASP A 778 -13.88 -34.19 -6.74
C ASP A 778 -13.44 -32.83 -6.13
N ASN A 779 -12.92 -32.83 -4.89
CA ASN A 779 -12.37 -31.60 -4.29
C ASN A 779 -10.87 -31.38 -4.62
N ALA A 780 -10.15 -32.37 -5.16
CA ALA A 780 -8.70 -32.32 -5.35
C ALA A 780 -8.28 -31.48 -6.56
N HIS A 781 -9.22 -31.14 -7.45
CA HIS A 781 -8.96 -30.35 -8.64
C HIS A 781 -9.63 -28.96 -8.59
N LYS A 782 -8.98 -27.96 -9.19
CA LYS A 782 -9.57 -26.63 -9.40
C LYS A 782 -10.70 -26.68 -10.45
N PRO A 783 -11.68 -25.77 -10.39
CA PRO A 783 -12.69 -25.62 -11.44
C PRO A 783 -12.04 -25.11 -12.75
N LYS A 784 -12.53 -25.58 -13.90
CA LYS A 784 -12.09 -25.07 -15.21
C LYS A 784 -12.92 -23.86 -15.58
N VAL A 785 -12.30 -22.68 -15.52
CA VAL A 785 -12.90 -21.40 -15.88
C VAL A 785 -12.73 -21.17 -17.39
N GLY A 786 -13.84 -20.88 -18.09
CA GLY A 786 -13.83 -20.57 -19.52
C GLY A 786 -13.39 -19.13 -19.82
N ALA A 787 -13.51 -18.76 -21.11
CA ALA A 787 -13.35 -17.38 -21.53
C ALA A 787 -14.54 -16.52 -21.01
N ALA A 788 -14.24 -15.34 -20.46
CA ALA A 788 -15.27 -14.40 -20.00
C ALA A 788 -15.81 -13.54 -21.15
N HIS A 789 -17.09 -13.69 -21.48
CA HIS A 789 -17.72 -12.95 -22.57
C HIS A 789 -18.30 -11.63 -22.06
N LEU A 790 -17.90 -10.51 -22.67
CA LEU A 790 -18.43 -9.18 -22.34
C LEU A 790 -19.88 -9.05 -22.79
N MET A 791 -20.72 -8.40 -21.97
CA MET A 791 -22.15 -8.14 -22.22
C MET A 791 -22.43 -6.62 -22.30
N PRO A 792 -22.04 -5.92 -23.40
CA PRO A 792 -22.08 -4.46 -23.46
C PRO A 792 -23.48 -3.87 -23.31
N GLU A 793 -24.53 -4.59 -23.74
CA GLU A 793 -25.92 -4.13 -23.68
C GLU A 793 -26.43 -3.89 -22.24
N VAL A 794 -25.76 -4.46 -21.23
CA VAL A 794 -26.05 -4.25 -19.81
C VAL A 794 -25.52 -2.89 -19.31
N THR A 795 -24.42 -2.38 -19.90
CA THR A 795 -23.63 -1.25 -19.36
C THR A 795 -23.46 -0.06 -20.29
N LYS A 796 -23.37 -0.26 -21.62
CA LYS A 796 -22.95 0.75 -22.61
C LYS A 796 -23.76 2.06 -22.59
N ASP A 797 -25.02 1.98 -22.20
CA ASP A 797 -25.98 3.10 -22.16
C ASP A 797 -26.02 3.79 -20.77
N LYS A 798 -25.29 3.26 -19.78
CA LYS A 798 -25.21 3.76 -18.39
C LYS A 798 -23.95 4.61 -18.18
N LYS A 799 -24.01 5.61 -17.28
CA LYS A 799 -22.86 6.49 -16.98
C LYS A 799 -21.76 5.72 -16.26
N GLY A 800 -20.52 5.82 -16.75
CA GLY A 800 -19.40 4.98 -16.30
C GLY A 800 -19.46 3.54 -16.81
N GLY A 801 -20.43 3.18 -17.66
CA GLY A 801 -20.49 1.87 -18.28
C GLY A 801 -19.47 1.71 -19.41
N ALA A 802 -18.86 0.53 -19.51
CA ALA A 802 -18.02 0.15 -20.63
C ALA A 802 -18.88 -0.21 -21.85
N LYS A 803 -18.41 0.19 -23.03
CA LYS A 803 -19.10 0.00 -24.32
C LYS A 803 -18.57 -1.17 -25.15
N ASN A 804 -17.32 -1.57 -24.92
CA ASN A 804 -16.60 -2.61 -25.64
C ASN A 804 -15.38 -3.08 -24.83
N GLU A 805 -14.67 -4.10 -25.34
CA GLU A 805 -13.48 -4.67 -24.68
C GLU A 805 -12.27 -3.71 -24.68
N GLN A 806 -12.18 -2.80 -25.67
CA GLN A 806 -11.06 -1.86 -25.79
C GLN A 806 -11.04 -0.84 -24.63
N GLU A 807 -12.19 -0.33 -24.21
CA GLU A 807 -12.30 0.58 -23.04
C GLU A 807 -11.82 -0.07 -21.72
N LEU A 808 -11.65 -1.40 -21.70
CA LEU A 808 -11.18 -2.18 -20.54
C LEU A 808 -9.73 -2.66 -20.72
N ALA A 809 -9.28 -2.91 -21.95
CA ALA A 809 -7.91 -3.28 -22.26
C ALA A 809 -6.94 -2.08 -22.22
N GLU A 810 -7.43 -0.89 -22.58
CA GLU A 810 -6.66 0.35 -22.71
C GLU A 810 -7.28 1.47 -21.82
N PRO A 811 -7.43 1.26 -20.49
CA PRO A 811 -8.06 2.23 -19.61
C PRO A 811 -7.28 3.55 -19.55
N LYS A 812 -8.01 4.64 -19.32
CA LYS A 812 -7.43 5.98 -19.22
C LYS A 812 -7.15 6.34 -17.76
N LYS A 813 -5.95 6.87 -17.50
CA LYS A 813 -5.62 7.63 -16.29
C LYS A 813 -6.38 8.96 -16.28
N LEU A 814 -6.45 9.63 -15.12
CA LEU A 814 -7.14 10.90 -14.94
C LEU A 814 -6.58 12.04 -15.82
N ASN A 815 -5.30 11.95 -16.19
CA ASN A 815 -4.62 12.87 -17.12
C ASN A 815 -4.91 12.59 -18.62
N GLY A 816 -5.68 11.54 -18.95
CA GLY A 816 -6.02 11.16 -20.32
C GLY A 816 -5.01 10.23 -21.02
N LYS A 817 -3.85 9.95 -20.42
CA LYS A 817 -2.91 8.93 -20.90
C LYS A 817 -3.53 7.54 -20.74
N THR A 818 -3.25 6.64 -21.70
CA THR A 818 -3.57 5.21 -21.56
C THR A 818 -2.66 4.59 -20.51
N SER A 819 -3.24 3.86 -19.56
CA SER A 819 -2.49 2.90 -18.75
C SER A 819 -2.64 1.53 -19.42
N PRO A 820 -1.55 0.81 -19.76
CA PRO A 820 -1.69 -0.59 -20.14
C PRO A 820 -2.19 -1.36 -18.91
N LEU A 821 -3.43 -1.85 -18.94
CA LEU A 821 -3.92 -2.70 -17.84
C LEU A 821 -3.06 -3.97 -17.79
N ARG A 822 -2.59 -4.36 -16.59
CA ARG A 822 -1.90 -5.65 -16.46
C ARG A 822 -2.89 -6.77 -16.83
N LYS A 823 -2.48 -7.65 -17.74
CA LYS A 823 -3.41 -8.55 -18.47
C LYS A 823 -4.03 -9.66 -17.60
N ASP A 824 -3.50 -9.80 -16.39
CA ASP A 824 -3.89 -10.67 -15.29
C ASP A 824 -5.07 -10.08 -14.47
N LEU A 825 -5.21 -8.74 -14.43
CA LEU A 825 -6.15 -8.04 -13.54
C LEU A 825 -7.64 -8.18 -13.92
N LEU A 826 -7.96 -8.26 -15.22
CA LEU A 826 -9.33 -8.51 -15.68
C LEU A 826 -9.39 -9.68 -16.67
N PRO A 827 -10.37 -10.60 -16.56
CA PRO A 827 -10.46 -11.77 -17.42
C PRO A 827 -10.67 -11.41 -18.91
N ILE A 828 -11.32 -10.28 -19.21
CA ILE A 828 -11.63 -9.82 -20.57
C ILE A 828 -10.37 -9.36 -21.33
N ALA A 829 -9.44 -8.68 -20.65
CA ALA A 829 -8.23 -8.12 -21.26
C ALA A 829 -7.30 -9.18 -21.88
N SER A 830 -7.42 -10.43 -21.42
CA SER A 830 -6.70 -11.58 -21.98
C SER A 830 -7.09 -11.89 -23.44
N GLN A 831 -8.36 -11.70 -23.81
CA GLN A 831 -8.90 -12.16 -25.11
C GLN A 831 -8.51 -11.23 -26.26
N GLU A 832 -8.63 -9.92 -26.06
CA GLU A 832 -8.24 -8.95 -27.10
C GLU A 832 -6.75 -9.03 -27.41
N ARG A 833 -5.90 -9.29 -26.39
CA ARG A 833 -4.48 -9.59 -26.63
C ARG A 833 -4.28 -10.90 -27.38
N MET A 834 -5.11 -11.92 -27.17
CA MET A 834 -5.03 -13.17 -27.93
C MET A 834 -5.45 -12.98 -29.40
N LYS A 835 -6.44 -12.13 -29.69
CA LYS A 835 -6.77 -11.69 -31.05
C LYS A 835 -5.59 -10.94 -31.69
N LYS A 836 -5.11 -9.85 -31.07
CA LYS A 836 -3.93 -9.08 -31.55
C LYS A 836 -2.68 -9.97 -31.73
N LYS A 837 -2.44 -10.96 -30.86
CA LYS A 837 -1.32 -11.92 -30.98
C LYS A 837 -1.52 -12.94 -32.11
N ALA A 838 -2.76 -13.36 -32.39
CA ALA A 838 -3.09 -14.19 -33.54
C ALA A 838 -2.94 -13.42 -34.86
N GLU A 839 -3.34 -12.14 -34.89
CA GLU A 839 -3.15 -11.23 -36.03
C GLU A 839 -1.66 -10.93 -36.27
N TRP A 840 -0.89 -10.62 -35.24
CA TRP A 840 0.56 -10.45 -35.35
C TRP A 840 1.25 -11.72 -35.86
N ARG A 841 0.81 -12.91 -35.43
CA ARG A 841 1.27 -14.20 -35.99
C ARG A 841 0.93 -14.31 -37.49
N LYS A 842 -0.30 -13.99 -37.90
CA LYS A 842 -0.70 -13.96 -39.33
C LYS A 842 0.17 -12.98 -40.13
N TRP A 843 0.39 -11.76 -39.62
CA TRP A 843 1.23 -10.74 -40.23
C TRP A 843 2.69 -11.20 -40.35
N LYS A 844 3.26 -11.81 -39.31
CA LYS A 844 4.63 -12.34 -39.33
C LYS A 844 4.79 -13.45 -40.38
N THR A 845 3.81 -14.35 -40.49
CA THR A 845 3.77 -15.39 -41.55
C THR A 845 3.61 -14.78 -42.96
N TRP A 846 2.83 -13.71 -43.10
CA TRP A 846 2.71 -12.99 -44.38
C TRP A 846 4.00 -12.26 -44.76
N LYS A 847 4.68 -11.63 -43.79
CA LYS A 847 5.96 -10.95 -44.00
C LYS A 847 7.05 -11.92 -44.48
N THR A 848 7.23 -13.06 -43.80
CA THR A 848 8.20 -14.08 -44.21
C THR A 848 7.87 -14.71 -45.57
N TRP A 849 6.58 -14.89 -45.89
CA TRP A 849 6.15 -15.32 -47.23
C TRP A 849 6.50 -14.28 -48.30
N LYS A 850 6.26 -12.98 -48.04
CA LYS A 850 6.56 -11.90 -48.98
C LYS A 850 8.07 -11.76 -49.24
N GLU A 851 8.89 -11.84 -48.19
CA GLU A 851 10.35 -11.85 -48.27
C GLU A 851 10.86 -13.04 -49.10
N ALA A 852 10.32 -14.25 -48.86
CA ALA A 852 10.66 -15.44 -49.64
C ALA A 852 10.23 -15.35 -51.12
N LYS A 853 9.10 -14.70 -51.41
CA LYS A 853 8.64 -14.44 -52.79
C LYS A 853 9.59 -13.48 -53.51
N LEU A 854 9.90 -12.32 -52.90
CA LEU A 854 10.81 -11.33 -53.47
C LEU A 854 12.20 -11.92 -53.73
N LYS A 855 12.71 -12.77 -52.82
CA LYS A 855 13.97 -13.48 -53.03
C LYS A 855 13.94 -14.39 -54.28
N LYS A 856 12.87 -15.15 -54.48
CA LYS A 856 12.71 -15.99 -55.69
C LYS A 856 12.55 -15.19 -56.98
N GLU A 857 11.94 -14.00 -56.92
CA GLU A 857 11.84 -13.09 -58.07
C GLU A 857 13.20 -12.48 -58.42
N ALA A 858 14.00 -12.08 -57.41
CA ALA A 858 15.38 -11.64 -57.60
C ALA A 858 16.29 -12.76 -58.15
N GLU A 859 16.16 -13.99 -57.66
CA GLU A 859 16.89 -15.16 -58.18
C GLU A 859 16.52 -15.45 -59.65
N LYS A 860 15.24 -15.30 -60.04
CA LYS A 860 14.80 -15.41 -61.44
C LYS A 860 15.37 -14.30 -62.34
N LEU A 861 15.37 -13.04 -61.88
CA LEU A 861 15.98 -11.91 -62.59
C LEU A 861 17.49 -12.10 -62.76
N ALA A 862 18.19 -12.55 -61.73
CA ALA A 862 19.62 -12.88 -61.80
C ALA A 862 19.92 -14.04 -62.76
N ALA A 863 19.00 -15.01 -62.90
CA ALA A 863 19.11 -16.09 -63.89
C ALA A 863 18.82 -15.61 -65.33
N GLN A 864 17.90 -14.66 -65.51
CA GLN A 864 17.61 -14.05 -66.82
C GLN A 864 18.78 -13.19 -67.33
N ASN A 865 19.41 -12.41 -66.45
CA ASN A 865 20.61 -11.62 -66.77
C ASN A 865 21.90 -12.46 -66.96
N LYS A 866 21.81 -13.79 -66.84
CA LYS A 866 22.90 -14.73 -67.16
C LYS A 866 22.77 -15.42 -68.52
N LYS A 867 21.79 -15.03 -69.35
CA LYS A 867 21.81 -15.42 -70.78
C LYS A 867 22.92 -14.63 -71.49
N PRO A 868 23.91 -15.30 -72.12
CA PRO A 868 24.93 -14.59 -72.89
C PRO A 868 24.29 -13.94 -74.13
N SER A 869 24.78 -12.75 -74.49
CA SER A 869 24.64 -12.25 -75.85
C SER A 869 25.35 -13.19 -76.83
N ARG A 870 24.86 -13.24 -78.07
CA ARG A 870 25.55 -13.92 -79.18
C ARG A 870 26.97 -13.42 -79.37
#